data_AF-A0A2M7VXG5-F1
#
_entry.id   AF-A0A2M7VXG5-F1
#
_cell.length_a   1.000
_cell.length_b   1.000
_cell.length_c   1.000
_cell.angle_alpha   90.00
_cell.angle_beta   90.00
_cell.angle_gamma   90.00
#
_symmetry.space_group_name_H-M   'P 1'
#
loop_
_entity.id
_entity.type
_entity.pdbx_description
1 polymer ?
#
loop_
_entity_poly.entity_id
_entity_poly.type
_entity_poly.pdbx_seq_one_letter_code
_entity_poly.pdbx_strand_id
1 'polypeptide(L)'
;MSNNYQILITKLDAFIRKYYKNRLLKGGIYTVGLLVVSFIVFTSLEYFGQFNITGRTILFYSFIAITTYLLVNYIIIPIAKLYKFGKVINHHQAAQIIGNHFDEVKDKLINVLQLEHLAETNSNNLLLASIDQKSMELKPIPFSNAVNLTENKKHLKYLLIPLLLFIGIAMVAPKIFTIGTERLVNHNIYIAPIAPFKMEITNKKLQVLKNKDFNLEVSISGNQLPDKIYLEQNGNKFPLSKTNKRTYSYDFKNVQENKEFKLYASGFYSEAYELSVIPNPLLIGFTVNVKYPKYLSKKEEILSNTGDLVLPEGTQLKWNIQTEDADHLNLIFGDSLYKLKPTNHNVSFSKKAVKNEGYAFIPSNKFVLNGDTVVYSLQVIPDKFPSIQADEKRDSMNDNRIYFRGEIADDYGFSALQFNYKITTVIDSLVGRNALQSVKIPFNSSLTLDEFFHFWNLEELNILPGDEIEYYFEVWDNDGVNGHKLAKTSLKVFKSKTIKERNIDASNSNKDIKKNLSESISEAKQIQKDLEDLKKKLGEKKELGWEEKQKMKELLDKQKELEKKVNEIQKENQQNNNQQNEYKQFNEELLKKQEQLQKLFDELMTDEMKEMMQKLQEMMEKLDKNSLQNELEKMDMSNKDLEKELDRSLELFKQMEFEQKLDEVKNKLEELVKKQNELAEDTKNKKEDNDKLKDKQEELNKEFEDVKKELDELQIMDKELEKPNGMQDTKKEQEEISNEMKSSSEQLQEKKNKKAAESQKSASQKMEEMAKKMQAMQQETEQSAEDMDALRQLLDNLLHLSFEQEDLMGHYKMLNRNSPEYIKATQHQKKLKDDAKMIEDSLFALSKRIVQLESIVNKEISAINNNMEKTINYMADREIQMAGARQQYVMTSINNLALLFDEALQQMQKQAQQKPGEGSCNKPGGNGQPKPGFGAVKKMQEKLQKQMEEMKKAMEKGNKPGGKKPGEKEGEGMGVGGMSKSLAQMAAQQAKIREELNKLKDGKNGQGINGLSKLMEQNETDIVNKRITQQTLNRQQEILTRLLESEKAEREREWDDKRESKEGKTKVINNPELFFEYNKEKEQEVDLIKTTPPNLNNFYKKKVTQYFQNINQ
;
A
#
# COMPACT_ATOMS: atom_id res chain seq x y z
N MET A 1 149.23 -62.42 -34.78
CA MET A 1 149.26 -63.87 -35.10
C MET A 1 148.40 -64.56 -34.07
N SER A 2 147.19 -64.97 -34.46
CA SER A 2 146.20 -65.48 -33.51
C SER A 2 146.52 -66.93 -33.17
N ASN A 3 146.89 -67.14 -31.90
CA ASN A 3 147.22 -68.42 -31.28
C ASN A 3 146.11 -69.44 -31.56
N ASN A 4 146.41 -70.62 -32.13
CA ASN A 4 145.35 -71.53 -32.63
C ASN A 4 144.43 -72.02 -31.50
N TYR A 5 144.87 -71.96 -30.25
CA TYR A 5 144.06 -72.24 -29.07
C TYR A 5 142.86 -71.29 -28.90
N GLN A 6 143.00 -69.98 -29.19
CA GLN A 6 141.87 -69.04 -29.10
C GLN A 6 140.75 -69.37 -30.09
N ILE A 7 141.10 -69.92 -31.26
CA ILE A 7 140.12 -70.39 -32.25
C ILE A 7 139.36 -71.61 -31.70
N LEU A 8 140.04 -72.50 -30.98
CA LEU A 8 139.44 -73.67 -30.32
C LEU A 8 138.43 -73.25 -29.23
N ILE A 9 138.80 -72.30 -28.36
CA ILE A 9 137.90 -71.74 -27.33
C ILE A 9 136.68 -71.07 -27.97
N THR A 10 136.88 -70.33 -29.06
CA THR A 10 135.77 -69.69 -29.78
C THR A 10 134.78 -70.72 -30.33
N LYS A 11 135.26 -71.87 -30.81
CA LYS A 11 134.41 -72.98 -31.25
C LYS A 11 133.70 -73.69 -30.10
N LEU A 12 134.35 -73.84 -28.94
CA LEU A 12 133.72 -74.38 -27.73
C LEU A 12 132.59 -73.45 -27.24
N ASP A 13 132.81 -72.14 -27.23
CA ASP A 13 131.78 -71.15 -26.89
C ASP A 13 130.62 -71.13 -27.91
N ALA A 14 130.89 -71.39 -29.20
CA ALA A 14 129.85 -71.54 -30.20
C ALA A 14 128.97 -72.79 -29.95
N PHE A 15 129.56 -73.91 -29.51
CA PHE A 15 128.82 -75.10 -29.10
C PHE A 15 127.94 -74.83 -27.87
N ILE A 16 128.49 -74.20 -26.82
CA ILE A 16 127.75 -73.89 -25.59
C ILE A 16 126.51 -73.03 -25.90
N ARG A 17 126.65 -72.00 -26.75
CA ARG A 17 125.51 -71.18 -27.19
C ARG A 17 124.45 -71.99 -27.94
N LYS A 18 124.86 -72.89 -28.83
CA LYS A 18 123.94 -73.74 -29.60
C LYS A 18 123.23 -74.78 -28.70
N TYR A 19 123.90 -75.28 -27.66
CA TYR A 19 123.32 -76.18 -26.65
C TYR A 19 122.18 -75.52 -25.87
N TYR A 20 122.38 -74.31 -25.34
CA TYR A 20 121.32 -73.59 -24.63
C TYR A 20 120.21 -73.11 -25.56
N LYS A 21 120.53 -72.76 -26.82
CA LYS A 21 119.51 -72.48 -27.85
C LYS A 21 118.61 -73.70 -28.11
N ASN A 22 119.17 -74.91 -28.12
CA ASN A 22 118.40 -76.14 -28.25
C ASN A 22 117.48 -76.39 -27.04
N ARG A 23 118.00 -76.18 -25.82
CA ARG A 23 117.22 -76.33 -24.58
C ARG A 23 116.08 -75.31 -24.49
N LEU A 24 116.29 -74.09 -24.96
CA LEU A 24 115.26 -73.04 -25.06
C LEU A 24 114.17 -73.42 -26.06
N LEU A 25 114.53 -73.89 -27.26
CA LEU A 25 113.54 -74.33 -28.25
C LEU A 25 112.68 -75.49 -27.72
N LYS A 26 113.31 -76.49 -27.08
CA LYS A 26 112.58 -77.59 -26.44
C LYS A 26 111.68 -77.09 -25.31
N GLY A 27 112.19 -76.23 -24.42
CA GLY A 27 111.43 -75.62 -23.33
C GLY A 27 110.25 -74.78 -23.81
N GLY A 28 110.43 -74.01 -24.88
CA GLY A 28 109.37 -73.19 -25.49
C GLY A 28 108.20 -74.02 -26.00
N ILE A 29 108.47 -75.14 -26.69
CA ILE A 29 107.41 -76.04 -27.18
C ILE A 29 106.59 -76.60 -26.01
N TYR A 30 107.24 -77.06 -24.93
CA TYR A 30 106.53 -77.58 -23.76
C TYR A 30 105.75 -76.50 -23.01
N THR A 31 106.30 -75.29 -22.90
CA THR A 31 105.66 -74.16 -22.22
C THR A 31 104.36 -73.78 -22.92
N VAL A 32 104.38 -73.59 -24.24
CA VAL A 32 103.19 -73.24 -25.01
C VAL A 32 102.16 -74.37 -24.96
N GLY A 33 102.58 -75.63 -25.12
CA GLY A 33 101.67 -76.78 -25.03
C GLY A 33 100.96 -76.86 -23.68
N LEU A 34 101.69 -76.76 -22.57
CA LEU A 34 101.13 -76.82 -21.22
C LEU A 34 100.25 -75.60 -20.88
N LEU A 35 100.60 -74.41 -21.36
CA LEU A 35 99.77 -73.22 -21.19
C LEU A 35 98.42 -73.35 -21.90
N VAL A 36 98.40 -73.90 -23.12
CA VAL A 36 97.16 -74.16 -23.86
C VAL A 36 96.29 -75.17 -23.12
N VAL A 37 96.87 -76.28 -22.63
CA VAL A 37 96.13 -77.26 -21.82
C VAL A 37 95.56 -76.62 -20.55
N SER A 38 96.37 -75.87 -19.82
CA SER A 38 95.94 -75.18 -18.61
C SER A 38 94.80 -74.21 -18.92
N PHE A 39 94.91 -73.41 -19.98
CA PHE A 39 93.85 -72.48 -20.36
C PHE A 39 92.52 -73.18 -20.65
N ILE A 40 92.54 -74.30 -21.37
CA ILE A 40 91.33 -75.09 -21.67
C ILE A 40 90.70 -75.63 -20.38
N VAL A 41 91.50 -76.19 -19.47
CA VAL A 41 90.99 -76.79 -18.23
C VAL A 41 90.35 -75.72 -17.33
N PHE A 42 91.04 -74.61 -17.09
CA PHE A 42 90.55 -73.57 -16.17
C PHE A 42 89.30 -72.86 -16.70
N THR A 43 89.25 -72.53 -17.99
CA THR A 43 88.07 -71.90 -18.61
C THR A 43 86.86 -72.85 -18.66
N SER A 44 87.10 -74.14 -18.92
CA SER A 44 86.04 -75.16 -18.91
C SER A 44 85.49 -75.40 -17.50
N LEU A 45 86.36 -75.48 -16.49
CA LEU A 45 85.94 -75.62 -15.09
C LEU A 45 85.06 -74.44 -14.66
N GLU A 46 85.43 -73.21 -15.02
CA GLU A 46 84.62 -72.04 -14.67
C GLU A 46 83.28 -72.01 -15.43
N TYR A 47 83.28 -72.35 -16.71
CA TYR A 47 82.05 -72.36 -17.52
C TYR A 47 81.00 -73.35 -16.98
N PHE A 48 81.41 -74.57 -16.62
CA PHE A 48 80.51 -75.60 -16.11
C PHE A 48 80.26 -75.49 -14.60
N GLY A 49 81.27 -75.11 -13.81
CA GLY A 49 81.18 -75.05 -12.36
C GLY A 49 80.51 -73.79 -11.81
N GLN A 50 80.43 -72.71 -12.60
CA GLN A 50 79.86 -71.41 -12.21
C GLN A 50 80.23 -70.99 -10.78
N PHE A 51 81.52 -71.03 -10.46
CA PHE A 51 81.97 -70.88 -9.10
C PHE A 51 81.64 -69.50 -8.53
N ASN A 52 81.41 -69.47 -7.20
CA ASN A 52 81.24 -68.21 -6.48
C ASN A 52 82.55 -67.37 -6.54
N ILE A 53 82.50 -66.14 -6.01
CA ILE A 53 83.65 -65.20 -6.02
C ILE A 53 84.93 -65.87 -5.48
N THR A 54 84.82 -66.66 -4.40
CA THR A 54 85.97 -67.33 -3.78
C THR A 54 86.58 -68.39 -4.70
N GLY A 55 85.76 -69.27 -5.29
CA GLY A 55 86.25 -70.31 -6.20
C GLY A 55 86.93 -69.74 -7.45
N ARG A 56 86.35 -68.68 -8.02
CA ARG A 56 86.95 -67.96 -9.16
C ARG A 56 88.30 -67.35 -8.83
N THR A 57 88.43 -66.75 -7.65
CA THR A 57 89.68 -66.13 -7.19
C THR A 57 90.79 -67.19 -7.06
N ILE A 58 90.49 -68.35 -6.50
CA ILE A 58 91.44 -69.47 -6.38
C ILE A 58 91.89 -69.97 -7.75
N LEU A 59 90.96 -70.16 -8.69
CA LEU A 59 91.28 -70.60 -10.04
C LEU A 59 92.17 -69.59 -10.79
N PHE A 60 91.86 -68.30 -10.68
CA PHE A 60 92.64 -67.24 -11.34
C PHE A 60 94.09 -67.17 -10.85
N TYR A 61 94.32 -67.13 -9.53
CA TYR A 61 95.67 -67.09 -8.98
C TYR A 61 96.44 -68.40 -9.20
N SER A 62 95.77 -69.54 -9.22
CA SER A 62 96.39 -70.83 -9.57
C SER A 62 96.88 -70.84 -11.01
N PHE A 63 96.08 -70.32 -11.95
CA PHE A 63 96.49 -70.17 -13.35
C PHE A 63 97.70 -69.24 -13.52
N ILE A 64 97.73 -68.11 -12.80
CA ILE A 64 98.88 -67.20 -12.79
C ILE A 64 100.12 -67.92 -12.25
N ALA A 65 100.03 -68.60 -11.10
CA ALA A 65 101.16 -69.28 -10.48
C ALA A 65 101.78 -70.36 -11.39
N ILE A 66 100.94 -71.17 -12.05
CA ILE A 66 101.39 -72.18 -13.03
C ILE A 66 102.09 -71.52 -14.21
N THR A 67 101.50 -70.44 -14.76
CA THR A 67 102.07 -69.71 -15.90
C THR A 67 103.43 -69.13 -15.55
N THR A 68 103.57 -68.49 -14.39
CA THR A 68 104.85 -67.93 -13.92
C THR A 68 105.89 -69.03 -13.73
N TYR A 69 105.53 -70.16 -13.13
CA TYR A 69 106.46 -71.29 -12.94
C TYR A 69 106.99 -71.84 -14.26
N LEU A 70 106.11 -72.04 -15.25
CA LEU A 70 106.50 -72.55 -16.57
C LEU A 70 107.42 -71.56 -17.31
N LEU A 71 107.09 -70.27 -17.31
CA LEU A 71 107.90 -69.24 -17.97
C LEU A 71 109.29 -69.11 -17.33
N VAL A 72 109.38 -69.09 -16.00
CA VAL A 72 110.66 -68.96 -15.30
C VAL A 72 111.57 -70.15 -15.61
N ASN A 73 111.06 -71.38 -15.46
CA ASN A 73 111.88 -72.59 -15.55
C ASN A 73 112.29 -72.95 -16.99
N TYR A 74 111.38 -72.81 -17.95
CA TYR A 74 111.59 -73.28 -19.32
C TYR A 74 112.01 -72.19 -20.32
N ILE A 75 111.81 -70.91 -20.00
CA ILE A 75 112.17 -69.79 -20.90
C ILE A 75 113.24 -68.90 -20.24
N ILE A 76 112.96 -68.33 -19.07
CA ILE A 76 113.84 -67.32 -18.46
C ILE A 76 115.20 -67.92 -18.07
N ILE A 77 115.25 -69.08 -17.40
CA ILE A 77 116.52 -69.72 -16.99
C ILE A 77 117.39 -70.08 -18.21
N PRO A 78 116.87 -70.71 -19.29
CA PRO A 78 117.67 -70.95 -20.50
C PRO A 78 118.15 -69.69 -21.21
N ILE A 79 117.35 -68.62 -21.25
CA ILE A 79 117.75 -67.32 -21.81
C ILE A 79 118.90 -66.72 -21.00
N ALA A 80 118.77 -66.68 -19.67
CA ALA A 80 119.82 -66.16 -18.79
C ALA A 80 121.15 -66.90 -19.00
N LYS A 81 121.10 -68.23 -19.13
CA LYS A 81 122.29 -69.05 -19.42
C LYS A 81 122.88 -68.83 -20.82
N LEU A 82 122.07 -68.43 -21.81
CA LEU A 82 122.54 -68.11 -23.16
C LEU A 82 123.40 -66.84 -23.20
N TYR A 83 123.06 -65.85 -22.37
CA TYR A 83 123.83 -64.61 -22.20
C TYR A 83 124.92 -64.68 -21.12
N LYS A 84 125.28 -65.90 -20.67
CA LYS A 84 126.29 -66.18 -19.62
C LYS A 84 125.96 -65.59 -18.23
N PHE A 85 124.69 -65.29 -17.93
CA PHE A 85 124.24 -64.98 -16.57
C PHE A 85 123.95 -66.27 -15.80
N GLY A 86 124.83 -66.64 -14.86
CA GLY A 86 124.74 -67.84 -14.01
C GLY A 86 125.71 -68.97 -14.41
N LYS A 87 125.66 -70.12 -13.70
CA LYS A 87 126.56 -71.27 -13.94
C LYS A 87 126.28 -71.90 -15.32
N VAL A 88 127.18 -71.67 -16.29
CA VAL A 88 127.20 -72.29 -17.62
C VAL A 88 128.06 -73.57 -17.58
N ILE A 89 127.89 -74.49 -18.54
CA ILE A 89 128.79 -75.65 -18.67
C ILE A 89 130.22 -75.16 -18.98
N ASN A 90 131.22 -75.69 -18.29
CA ASN A 90 132.62 -75.29 -18.48
C ASN A 90 133.21 -75.91 -19.76
N HIS A 91 134.35 -75.41 -20.23
CA HIS A 91 134.99 -75.90 -21.47
C HIS A 91 135.33 -77.39 -21.42
N HIS A 92 135.66 -77.93 -20.25
CA HIS A 92 135.88 -79.37 -20.04
C HIS A 92 134.59 -80.19 -20.23
N GLN A 93 133.47 -79.77 -19.65
CA GLN A 93 132.16 -80.41 -19.84
C GLN A 93 131.69 -80.29 -21.29
N ALA A 94 131.92 -79.14 -21.93
CA ALA A 94 131.65 -78.97 -23.36
C ALA A 94 132.48 -79.95 -24.20
N ALA A 95 133.79 -80.09 -23.90
CA ALA A 95 134.67 -81.04 -24.57
C ALA A 95 134.25 -82.49 -24.38
N GLN A 96 133.78 -82.87 -23.18
CA GLN A 96 133.25 -84.22 -22.91
C GLN A 96 131.97 -84.51 -23.71
N ILE A 97 131.06 -83.54 -23.82
CA ILE A 97 129.82 -83.71 -24.62
C ILE A 97 130.15 -83.77 -26.12
N ILE A 98 131.09 -82.95 -26.60
CA ILE A 98 131.54 -82.96 -27.99
C ILE A 98 132.28 -84.28 -28.31
N GLY A 99 133.12 -84.76 -27.40
CA GLY A 99 133.89 -86.00 -27.55
C GLY A 99 133.02 -87.27 -27.60
N ASN A 100 131.85 -87.27 -26.97
CA ASN A 100 130.89 -88.37 -27.13
C ASN A 100 130.19 -88.39 -28.50
N HIS A 101 130.27 -87.30 -29.26
CA HIS A 101 129.68 -87.21 -30.60
C HIS A 101 130.72 -87.39 -31.71
N PHE A 102 131.95 -86.94 -31.47
CA PHE A 102 133.08 -87.12 -32.39
C PHE A 102 134.17 -87.94 -31.69
N ASP A 103 134.11 -89.27 -31.83
CA ASP A 103 135.06 -90.19 -31.17
C ASP A 103 136.52 -89.88 -31.52
N GLU A 104 136.80 -89.44 -32.76
CA GLU A 104 138.15 -89.05 -33.22
C GLU A 104 138.75 -87.87 -32.44
N VAL A 105 137.92 -87.04 -31.78
CA VAL A 105 138.33 -85.77 -31.18
C VAL A 105 138.41 -85.85 -29.65
N LYS A 106 137.77 -86.86 -29.04
CA LYS A 106 137.55 -86.96 -27.60
C LYS A 106 138.81 -86.77 -26.76
N ASP A 107 139.78 -87.67 -26.91
CA ASP A 107 141.00 -87.64 -26.10
C ASP A 107 141.89 -86.47 -26.49
N LYS A 108 141.90 -86.09 -27.78
CA LYS A 108 142.72 -84.97 -28.27
C LYS A 108 142.28 -83.63 -27.70
N LEU A 109 140.97 -83.37 -27.65
CA LEU A 109 140.40 -82.11 -27.17
C LEU A 109 140.58 -81.95 -25.65
N ILE A 110 140.38 -83.04 -24.90
CA ILE A 110 140.61 -83.06 -23.44
C ILE A 110 142.10 -82.89 -23.14
N ASN A 111 142.98 -83.61 -23.86
CA ASN A 111 144.43 -83.50 -23.68
C ASN A 111 144.94 -82.08 -23.97
N VAL A 112 144.42 -81.40 -24.99
CA VAL A 112 144.79 -80.00 -25.30
C VAL A 112 144.37 -79.05 -24.18
N LEU A 113 143.15 -79.19 -23.64
CA LEU A 113 142.67 -78.36 -22.52
C LEU A 113 143.45 -78.66 -21.21
N GLN A 114 143.82 -79.91 -20.96
CA GLN A 114 144.64 -80.29 -19.80
C GLN A 114 146.08 -79.77 -19.91
N LEU A 115 146.67 -79.85 -21.12
CA LEU A 115 148.01 -79.31 -21.38
C LEU A 115 148.04 -77.79 -21.22
N GLU A 116 146.99 -77.07 -21.64
CA GLU A 116 146.94 -75.63 -21.43
C GLU A 116 146.80 -75.24 -19.95
N HIS A 117 145.97 -75.93 -19.19
CA HIS A 117 145.88 -75.72 -17.75
C HIS A 117 147.23 -75.99 -17.03
N LEU A 118 148.06 -76.92 -17.53
CA LEU A 118 149.43 -77.12 -17.05
C LEU A 118 150.42 -76.03 -17.55
N ALA A 119 150.20 -75.49 -18.76
CA ALA A 119 151.00 -74.42 -19.35
C ALA A 119 150.89 -73.11 -18.59
N GLU A 120 149.72 -72.80 -18.05
CA GLU A 120 149.50 -71.60 -17.23
C GLU A 120 150.33 -71.64 -15.93
N THR A 121 150.72 -72.83 -15.44
CA THR A 121 151.46 -72.99 -14.16
C THR A 121 152.98 -73.15 -14.34
N ASN A 122 153.48 -73.54 -15.52
CA ASN A 122 154.91 -73.61 -15.85
C ASN A 122 155.15 -73.44 -17.36
N SER A 123 155.63 -72.25 -17.78
CA SER A 123 155.77 -71.84 -19.16
C SER A 123 157.03 -72.41 -19.84
N ASN A 124 156.95 -73.65 -20.32
CA ASN A 124 157.96 -74.25 -21.18
C ASN A 124 157.58 -74.05 -22.66
N ASN A 125 158.46 -73.48 -23.48
CA ASN A 125 158.21 -73.23 -24.90
C ASN A 125 157.88 -74.51 -25.70
N LEU A 126 158.40 -75.67 -25.28
CA LEU A 126 158.06 -76.96 -25.89
C LEU A 126 156.59 -77.34 -25.67
N LEU A 127 156.03 -76.95 -24.51
CA LEU A 127 154.65 -77.24 -24.16
C LEU A 127 153.69 -76.34 -24.96
N LEU A 128 154.00 -75.06 -25.12
CA LEU A 128 153.25 -74.14 -25.98
C LEU A 128 153.25 -74.58 -27.45
N ALA A 129 154.40 -75.00 -27.98
CA ALA A 129 154.50 -75.55 -29.33
C ALA A 129 153.67 -76.84 -29.50
N SER A 130 153.64 -77.71 -28.47
CA SER A 130 152.83 -78.94 -28.47
C SER A 130 151.32 -78.65 -28.44
N ILE A 131 150.89 -77.62 -27.69
CA ILE A 131 149.49 -77.16 -27.66
C ILE A 131 149.09 -76.62 -29.04
N ASP A 132 149.95 -75.83 -29.68
CA ASP A 132 149.64 -75.23 -30.98
C ASP A 132 149.58 -76.29 -32.09
N GLN A 133 150.52 -77.25 -32.11
CA GLN A 133 150.49 -78.39 -33.03
C GLN A 133 149.21 -79.23 -32.87
N LYS A 134 148.86 -79.62 -31.63
CA LYS A 134 147.65 -80.42 -31.37
C LYS A 134 146.36 -79.63 -31.62
N SER A 135 146.35 -78.32 -31.36
CA SER A 135 145.21 -77.45 -31.69
C SER A 135 144.97 -77.34 -33.19
N MET A 136 146.04 -77.43 -34.01
CA MET A 136 145.95 -77.36 -35.47
C MET A 136 145.25 -78.59 -36.08
N GLU A 137 145.47 -79.79 -35.54
CA GLU A 137 144.73 -81.01 -35.94
C GLU A 137 143.22 -80.91 -35.70
N LEU A 138 142.81 -80.13 -34.69
CA LEU A 138 141.40 -79.98 -34.29
C LEU A 138 140.67 -78.85 -35.06
N LYS A 139 141.40 -78.09 -35.88
CA LYS A 139 140.90 -76.92 -36.61
C LYS A 139 139.85 -77.23 -37.70
N PRO A 140 139.86 -78.37 -38.43
CA PRO A 140 138.86 -78.63 -39.47
C PRO A 140 137.46 -78.97 -38.91
N ILE A 141 137.35 -79.45 -37.67
CA ILE A 141 136.11 -80.06 -37.17
C ILE A 141 135.18 -78.99 -36.55
N PRO A 142 133.91 -78.88 -36.99
CA PRO A 142 132.97 -77.90 -36.44
C PRO A 142 132.21 -78.45 -35.23
N PHE A 143 132.64 -78.09 -34.01
CA PHE A 143 132.02 -78.55 -32.75
C PHE A 143 130.53 -78.23 -32.60
N SER A 144 130.04 -77.19 -33.27
CA SER A 144 128.62 -76.83 -33.27
C SER A 144 127.70 -77.89 -33.89
N ASN A 145 128.20 -78.85 -34.67
CA ASN A 145 127.35 -79.88 -35.27
C ASN A 145 126.91 -80.97 -34.29
N ALA A 146 127.57 -81.08 -33.13
CA ALA A 146 127.15 -82.01 -32.06
C ALA A 146 125.78 -81.68 -31.43
N VAL A 147 125.19 -80.51 -31.74
CA VAL A 147 123.82 -80.17 -31.34
C VAL A 147 122.96 -79.98 -32.59
N ASN A 148 122.04 -80.91 -32.82
CA ASN A 148 121.11 -80.84 -33.95
C ASN A 148 119.75 -80.23 -33.52
N LEU A 149 119.44 -79.03 -34.04
CA LEU A 149 118.21 -78.32 -33.67
C LEU A 149 116.94 -78.93 -34.30
N THR A 150 117.07 -79.76 -35.34
CA THR A 150 115.91 -80.39 -36.01
C THR A 150 115.28 -81.53 -35.21
N GLU A 151 115.97 -82.11 -34.22
CA GLU A 151 115.37 -83.14 -33.35
C GLU A 151 114.18 -82.62 -32.53
N ASN A 152 114.12 -81.31 -32.27
CA ASN A 152 112.99 -80.68 -31.58
C ASN A 152 111.65 -80.81 -32.33
N LYS A 153 111.67 -81.11 -33.64
CA LYS A 153 110.44 -81.39 -34.40
C LYS A 153 109.66 -82.57 -33.81
N LYS A 154 110.31 -83.56 -33.19
CA LYS A 154 109.62 -84.69 -32.52
C LYS A 154 108.79 -84.24 -31.33
N HIS A 155 109.15 -83.13 -30.69
CA HIS A 155 108.44 -82.58 -29.53
C HIS A 155 107.23 -81.72 -29.92
N LEU A 156 107.11 -81.31 -31.19
CA LEU A 156 105.99 -80.48 -31.68
C LEU A 156 104.62 -81.15 -31.50
N LYS A 157 104.57 -82.49 -31.46
CA LYS A 157 103.33 -83.25 -31.19
C LYS A 157 102.69 -82.91 -29.84
N TYR A 158 103.50 -82.58 -28.83
CA TYR A 158 103.00 -82.20 -27.50
C TYR A 158 102.36 -80.81 -27.48
N LEU A 159 102.61 -79.99 -28.49
CA LEU A 159 101.96 -78.69 -28.69
C LEU A 159 100.76 -78.80 -29.64
N LEU A 160 100.88 -79.60 -30.70
CA LEU A 160 99.83 -79.76 -31.72
C LEU A 160 98.54 -80.39 -31.16
N ILE A 161 98.65 -81.40 -30.29
CA ILE A 161 97.46 -82.09 -29.73
C ILE A 161 96.60 -81.11 -28.90
N PRO A 162 97.14 -80.38 -27.89
CA PRO A 162 96.37 -79.36 -27.17
C PRO A 162 95.82 -78.25 -28.05
N LEU A 163 96.60 -77.80 -29.05
CA LEU A 163 96.21 -76.70 -29.93
C LEU A 163 95.02 -77.07 -30.83
N LEU A 164 95.00 -78.29 -31.38
CA LEU A 164 93.86 -78.80 -32.13
C LEU A 164 92.62 -78.94 -31.26
N LEU A 165 92.78 -79.40 -30.01
CA LEU A 165 91.67 -79.50 -29.06
C LEU A 165 91.10 -78.12 -28.69
N PHE A 166 91.97 -77.12 -28.51
CA PHE A 166 91.57 -75.73 -28.32
C PHE A 166 90.73 -75.21 -29.50
N ILE A 167 91.22 -75.37 -30.74
CA ILE A 167 90.54 -74.90 -31.94
C ILE A 167 89.20 -75.62 -32.14
N GLY A 168 89.15 -76.93 -31.89
CA GLY A 168 87.90 -77.72 -31.98
C GLY A 168 86.82 -77.23 -31.02
N ILE A 169 87.18 -76.99 -29.75
CA ILE A 169 86.24 -76.44 -28.77
C ILE A 169 85.85 -75.02 -29.15
N ALA A 170 86.77 -74.21 -29.69
CA ALA A 170 86.48 -72.82 -30.04
C ALA A 170 85.49 -72.71 -31.21
N MET A 171 85.50 -73.66 -32.15
CA MET A 171 84.51 -73.71 -33.23
C MET A 171 83.13 -74.19 -32.76
N VAL A 172 83.08 -75.26 -31.95
CA VAL A 172 81.80 -75.89 -31.54
C VAL A 172 81.13 -75.08 -30.42
N ALA A 173 81.91 -74.61 -29.46
CA ALA A 173 81.42 -73.98 -28.24
C ALA A 173 82.29 -72.77 -27.85
N PRO A 174 82.32 -71.70 -28.67
CA PRO A 174 83.13 -70.50 -28.38
C PRO A 174 82.76 -69.86 -27.03
N LYS A 175 81.52 -70.05 -26.57
CA LYS A 175 81.02 -69.56 -25.28
C LYS A 175 81.79 -70.11 -24.08
N ILE A 176 82.35 -71.31 -24.17
CA ILE A 176 83.18 -71.88 -23.08
C ILE A 176 84.39 -70.99 -22.83
N PHE A 177 85.01 -70.47 -23.90
CA PHE A 177 86.14 -69.58 -23.78
C PHE A 177 85.72 -68.13 -23.51
N THR A 178 84.70 -67.59 -24.18
CA THR A 178 84.33 -66.18 -23.99
C THR A 178 83.75 -65.92 -22.60
N ILE A 179 82.74 -66.68 -22.19
CA ILE A 179 82.10 -66.53 -20.87
C ILE A 179 83.03 -67.04 -19.76
N GLY A 180 83.71 -68.17 -19.98
CA GLY A 180 84.65 -68.72 -19.01
C GLY A 180 85.81 -67.75 -18.71
N THR A 181 86.37 -67.10 -19.75
CA THR A 181 87.43 -66.09 -19.57
C THR A 181 86.90 -64.81 -18.93
N GLU A 182 85.75 -64.30 -19.38
CA GLU A 182 85.16 -63.08 -18.80
C GLU A 182 84.86 -63.24 -17.31
N ARG A 183 84.30 -64.40 -16.90
CA ARG A 183 84.02 -64.70 -15.49
C ARG A 183 85.29 -64.92 -14.67
N LEU A 184 86.32 -65.56 -15.24
CA LEU A 184 87.60 -65.80 -14.56
C LEU A 184 88.40 -64.52 -14.35
N VAL A 185 88.38 -63.59 -15.32
CA VAL A 185 89.02 -62.27 -15.20
C VAL A 185 88.27 -61.41 -14.18
N ASN A 186 86.94 -61.33 -14.30
CA ASN A 186 86.06 -60.61 -13.36
C ASN A 186 85.75 -61.44 -12.11
N HIS A 187 86.78 -62.05 -11.50
CA HIS A 187 86.64 -62.94 -10.35
C HIS A 187 86.05 -62.25 -9.11
N ASN A 188 86.17 -60.93 -8.99
CA ASN A 188 85.72 -60.13 -7.84
C ASN A 188 84.31 -59.52 -8.00
N ILE A 189 83.60 -59.75 -9.11
CA ILE A 189 82.27 -59.16 -9.38
C ILE A 189 81.17 -60.24 -9.26
N TYR A 190 80.07 -59.91 -8.58
CA TYR A 190 78.86 -60.74 -8.51
C TYR A 190 78.01 -60.54 -9.78
N ILE A 191 77.74 -61.62 -10.53
CA ILE A 191 77.00 -61.57 -11.80
C ILE A 191 75.70 -62.38 -11.63
N ALA A 192 74.54 -61.72 -11.74
CA ALA A 192 73.21 -62.33 -11.60
C ALA A 192 72.70 -62.96 -12.93
N PRO A 193 71.87 -64.02 -12.89
CA PRO A 193 71.32 -64.64 -14.10
C PRO A 193 70.28 -63.73 -14.80
N ILE A 194 70.36 -63.63 -16.13
CA ILE A 194 69.49 -62.77 -16.97
C ILE A 194 68.11 -63.44 -17.15
N ALA A 195 67.03 -62.67 -16.94
CA ALA A 195 65.65 -63.10 -17.14
C ALA A 195 65.24 -63.17 -18.64
N PRO A 196 64.36 -64.09 -19.06
CA PRO A 196 63.95 -64.26 -20.47
C PRO A 196 62.89 -63.27 -20.98
N PHE A 197 62.44 -62.30 -20.16
CA PHE A 197 61.45 -61.27 -20.49
C PHE A 197 61.71 -59.94 -19.76
N LYS A 198 61.20 -58.82 -20.29
CA LYS A 198 61.21 -57.48 -19.69
C LYS A 198 59.78 -57.01 -19.39
N MET A 199 59.60 -56.35 -18.25
CA MET A 199 58.36 -55.71 -17.83
C MET A 199 58.53 -54.19 -17.98
N GLU A 200 57.75 -53.56 -18.86
CA GLU A 200 57.83 -52.11 -19.14
C GLU A 200 56.49 -51.43 -18.81
N ILE A 201 56.54 -50.32 -18.09
CA ILE A 201 55.34 -49.50 -17.78
C ILE A 201 55.01 -48.63 -18.99
N THR A 202 53.75 -48.63 -19.41
CA THR A 202 53.28 -47.90 -20.61
C THR A 202 52.83 -46.46 -20.27
N ASN A 203 52.54 -46.16 -19.01
CA ASN A 203 52.13 -44.82 -18.57
C ASN A 203 53.27 -43.79 -18.77
N LYS A 204 52.97 -42.68 -19.45
CA LYS A 204 53.95 -41.59 -19.72
C LYS A 204 54.44 -40.87 -18.45
N LYS A 205 53.61 -40.80 -17.40
CA LYS A 205 53.92 -40.19 -16.10
C LYS A 205 53.25 -41.01 -14.99
N LEU A 206 53.99 -41.27 -13.91
CA LEU A 206 53.50 -41.93 -12.70
C LEU A 206 53.02 -40.87 -11.69
N GLN A 207 51.97 -40.14 -12.06
CA GLN A 207 51.38 -39.09 -11.22
C GLN A 207 49.87 -39.26 -11.13
N VAL A 208 49.31 -39.09 -9.94
CA VAL A 208 47.86 -39.14 -9.70
C VAL A 208 47.42 -38.03 -8.75
N LEU A 209 46.24 -37.49 -8.97
CA LEU A 209 45.60 -36.56 -8.04
C LEU A 209 45.23 -37.28 -6.74
N LYS A 210 45.48 -36.63 -5.60
CA LYS A 210 45.08 -37.11 -4.28
C LYS A 210 43.60 -37.54 -4.29
N ASN A 211 43.32 -38.72 -3.75
CA ASN A 211 42.01 -39.37 -3.70
C ASN A 211 41.42 -39.86 -5.05
N LYS A 212 42.19 -39.84 -6.16
CA LYS A 212 41.77 -40.47 -7.42
C LYS A 212 42.41 -41.84 -7.62
N ASP A 213 41.76 -42.64 -8.47
CA ASP A 213 42.24 -43.94 -8.89
C ASP A 213 43.30 -43.78 -10.00
N PHE A 214 44.36 -44.58 -9.94
CA PHE A 214 45.40 -44.62 -10.97
C PHE A 214 45.48 -46.01 -11.60
N ASN A 215 45.22 -46.10 -12.90
CA ASN A 215 45.40 -47.32 -13.65
C ASN A 215 46.85 -47.43 -14.14
N LEU A 216 47.57 -48.39 -13.57
CA LEU A 216 48.93 -48.76 -13.99
C LEU A 216 48.84 -49.77 -15.13
N GLU A 217 49.39 -49.43 -16.29
CA GLU A 217 49.48 -50.31 -17.46
C GLU A 217 50.90 -50.82 -17.66
N VAL A 218 51.06 -52.15 -17.71
CA VAL A 218 52.33 -52.85 -17.86
C VAL A 218 52.31 -53.71 -19.11
N SER A 219 53.34 -53.57 -19.95
CA SER A 219 53.56 -54.37 -21.15
C SER A 219 54.74 -55.33 -20.94
N ILE A 220 54.63 -56.56 -21.46
CA ILE A 220 55.73 -57.54 -21.45
C ILE A 220 56.31 -57.72 -22.85
N SER A 221 57.64 -57.68 -22.96
CA SER A 221 58.40 -58.06 -24.15
C SER A 221 59.37 -59.22 -23.83
N GLY A 222 59.37 -60.30 -24.64
CA GLY A 222 60.25 -61.47 -24.41
C GLY A 222 59.78 -62.75 -25.11
N ASN A 223 60.65 -63.77 -25.10
CA ASN A 223 60.40 -65.06 -25.78
C ASN A 223 59.58 -66.05 -24.92
N GLN A 224 59.50 -65.83 -23.61
CA GLN A 224 58.67 -66.59 -22.67
C GLN A 224 57.83 -65.62 -21.84
N LEU A 225 56.50 -65.76 -21.90
CA LEU A 225 55.57 -64.90 -21.16
C LEU A 225 55.20 -65.55 -19.81
N PRO A 226 55.28 -64.83 -18.68
CA PRO A 226 54.83 -65.34 -17.39
C PRO A 226 53.29 -65.45 -17.33
N ASP A 227 52.77 -66.46 -16.62
CA ASP A 227 51.32 -66.68 -16.47
C ASP A 227 50.64 -65.63 -15.59
N LYS A 228 51.35 -65.08 -14.61
CA LYS A 228 50.87 -64.04 -13.68
C LYS A 228 51.98 -63.03 -13.38
N ILE A 229 51.64 -61.74 -13.40
CA ILE A 229 52.46 -60.66 -12.84
C ILE A 229 51.83 -60.22 -11.53
N TYR A 230 52.67 -59.91 -10.55
CA TYR A 230 52.27 -59.29 -9.29
C TYR A 230 52.92 -57.92 -9.13
N LEU A 231 52.17 -56.99 -8.52
CA LEU A 231 52.67 -55.74 -8.00
C LEU A 231 53.01 -55.95 -6.53
N GLU A 232 54.27 -55.73 -6.16
CA GLU A 232 54.74 -55.84 -4.79
C GLU A 232 54.84 -54.44 -4.18
N GLN A 233 54.09 -54.21 -3.09
CA GLN A 233 54.10 -52.98 -2.31
C GLN A 233 54.10 -53.33 -0.82
N ASN A 234 55.02 -52.72 -0.05
CA ASN A 234 55.18 -52.97 1.39
C ASN A 234 55.29 -54.48 1.76
N GLY A 235 55.91 -55.28 0.88
CA GLY A 235 56.07 -56.74 1.06
C GLY A 235 54.86 -57.60 0.66
N ASN A 236 53.73 -57.01 0.29
CA ASN A 236 52.53 -57.71 -0.17
C ASN A 236 52.47 -57.77 -1.70
N LYS A 237 52.05 -58.91 -2.24
CA LYS A 237 51.96 -59.16 -3.70
C LYS A 237 50.52 -59.13 -4.18
N PHE A 238 50.19 -58.16 -5.03
CA PHE A 238 48.86 -57.98 -5.64
C PHE A 238 48.87 -58.45 -7.09
N PRO A 239 48.00 -59.35 -7.53
CA PRO A 239 47.98 -59.80 -8.93
C PRO A 239 47.51 -58.69 -9.88
N LEU A 240 48.21 -58.50 -11.01
CA LEU A 240 47.75 -57.63 -12.09
C LEU A 240 46.66 -58.33 -12.90
N SER A 241 45.67 -57.56 -13.38
CA SER A 241 44.63 -58.04 -14.28
C SER A 241 45.17 -58.11 -15.71
N LYS A 242 44.88 -59.19 -16.43
CA LYS A 242 45.36 -59.40 -17.81
C LYS A 242 44.41 -58.74 -18.80
N THR A 243 44.87 -57.70 -19.49
CA THR A 243 44.05 -56.92 -20.45
C THR A 243 44.22 -57.43 -21.88
N ASN A 244 45.42 -57.90 -22.26
CA ASN A 244 45.70 -58.55 -23.55
C ASN A 244 46.79 -59.63 -23.40
N LYS A 245 47.18 -60.35 -24.47
CA LYS A 245 48.24 -61.38 -24.42
C LYS A 245 49.59 -60.88 -23.91
N ARG A 246 49.87 -59.57 -24.00
CA ARG A 246 51.13 -58.94 -23.57
C ARG A 246 50.96 -57.71 -22.66
N THR A 247 49.73 -57.35 -22.31
CA THR A 247 49.47 -56.17 -21.45
C THR A 247 48.63 -56.54 -20.24
N TYR A 248 48.97 -55.91 -19.12
CA TYR A 248 48.40 -56.11 -17.81
C TYR A 248 48.08 -54.75 -17.19
N SER A 249 47.03 -54.67 -16.38
CA SER A 249 46.64 -53.46 -15.67
C SER A 249 46.44 -53.70 -14.18
N TYR A 250 46.68 -52.67 -13.38
CA TYR A 250 46.37 -52.66 -11.96
C TYR A 250 45.85 -51.29 -11.54
N ASP A 251 44.68 -51.29 -10.90
CA ASP A 251 44.04 -50.07 -10.43
C ASP A 251 44.45 -49.79 -8.98
N PHE A 252 45.26 -48.77 -8.78
CA PHE A 252 45.46 -48.18 -7.47
C PHE A 252 44.21 -47.37 -7.11
N LYS A 253 43.39 -47.89 -6.20
CA LYS A 253 42.21 -47.16 -5.71
C LYS A 253 42.58 -46.12 -4.66
N ASN A 254 41.93 -44.95 -4.73
CA ASN A 254 41.99 -43.87 -3.75
C ASN A 254 43.42 -43.58 -3.23
N VAL A 255 44.31 -43.10 -4.12
CA VAL A 255 45.72 -42.88 -3.76
C VAL A 255 45.87 -41.58 -2.97
N GLN A 256 46.25 -41.67 -1.68
CA GLN A 256 46.36 -40.51 -0.78
C GLN A 256 47.80 -40.04 -0.56
N GLU A 257 48.76 -40.95 -0.61
CA GLU A 257 50.19 -40.70 -0.37
C GLU A 257 51.04 -41.36 -1.46
N ASN A 258 52.29 -40.93 -1.62
CA ASN A 258 53.22 -41.52 -2.59
C ASN A 258 53.39 -43.01 -2.32
N LYS A 259 53.33 -43.82 -3.38
CA LYS A 259 53.44 -45.29 -3.28
C LYS A 259 54.64 -45.79 -4.05
N GLU A 260 55.59 -46.40 -3.35
CA GLU A 260 56.66 -47.17 -3.96
C GLU A 260 56.19 -48.60 -4.27
N PHE A 261 56.48 -49.10 -5.48
CA PHE A 261 56.12 -50.44 -5.90
C PHE A 261 57.16 -51.08 -6.82
N LYS A 262 57.17 -52.41 -6.87
CA LYS A 262 57.96 -53.25 -7.79
C LYS A 262 57.07 -54.23 -8.51
N LEU A 263 57.45 -54.66 -9.71
CA LEU A 263 56.77 -55.73 -10.43
C LEU A 263 57.51 -57.05 -10.21
N TYR A 264 56.76 -58.12 -9.93
CA TYR A 264 57.28 -59.46 -9.68
C TYR A 264 56.62 -60.46 -10.63
N ALA A 265 57.42 -61.20 -11.40
CA ALA A 265 56.94 -62.27 -12.26
C ALA A 265 57.95 -63.42 -12.34
N SER A 266 57.48 -64.65 -12.16
CA SER A 266 58.26 -65.89 -12.32
C SER A 266 59.68 -65.87 -11.70
N GLY A 267 59.82 -65.32 -10.50
CA GLY A 267 61.09 -65.27 -9.76
C GLY A 267 61.98 -64.04 -10.02
N PHE A 268 61.57 -63.14 -10.92
CA PHE A 268 62.32 -61.93 -11.27
C PHE A 268 61.56 -60.65 -10.86
N TYR A 269 62.33 -59.63 -10.47
CA TYR A 269 61.85 -58.32 -10.05
C TYR A 269 62.18 -57.25 -11.09
N SER A 270 61.30 -56.26 -11.26
CA SER A 270 61.62 -55.03 -11.99
C SER A 270 62.43 -54.06 -11.13
N GLU A 271 62.81 -52.93 -11.73
CA GLU A 271 63.25 -51.74 -11.00
C GLU A 271 62.13 -51.22 -10.08
N ALA A 272 62.51 -50.41 -9.08
CA ALA A 272 61.57 -49.75 -8.19
C ALA A 272 60.96 -48.53 -8.87
N TYR A 273 59.63 -48.39 -8.78
CA TYR A 273 58.89 -47.26 -9.31
C TYR A 273 58.16 -46.53 -8.17
N GLU A 274 58.03 -45.21 -8.29
CA GLU A 274 57.27 -44.38 -7.35
C GLU A 274 56.08 -43.74 -8.07
N LEU A 275 54.88 -43.95 -7.53
CA LEU A 275 53.67 -43.22 -7.90
C LEU A 275 53.56 -41.97 -7.04
N SER A 276 53.79 -40.80 -7.63
CA SER A 276 53.72 -39.51 -6.94
C SER A 276 52.28 -38.98 -6.88
N VAL A 277 51.85 -38.60 -5.68
CA VAL A 277 50.53 -37.98 -5.46
C VAL A 277 50.68 -36.46 -5.55
N ILE A 278 49.92 -35.86 -6.45
CA ILE A 278 49.81 -34.41 -6.58
C ILE A 278 48.60 -33.90 -5.79
N PRO A 279 48.72 -32.78 -5.04
CA PRO A 279 47.62 -32.22 -4.26
C PRO A 279 46.43 -31.86 -5.14
N ASN A 280 45.24 -32.33 -4.76
CA ASN A 280 44.00 -32.04 -5.47
C ASN A 280 43.24 -30.95 -4.70
N PRO A 281 43.06 -29.74 -5.26
CA PRO A 281 42.41 -28.65 -4.55
C PRO A 281 40.92 -28.95 -4.41
N LEU A 282 40.42 -29.05 -3.18
CA LEU A 282 39.05 -29.46 -2.87
C LEU A 282 38.33 -28.43 -1.99
N LEU A 283 37.02 -28.29 -2.22
CA LEU A 283 36.12 -27.54 -1.35
C LEU A 283 35.59 -28.48 -0.26
N ILE A 284 35.95 -28.26 1.00
CA ILE A 284 35.49 -29.09 2.14
C ILE A 284 34.04 -28.71 2.51
N GLY A 285 33.76 -27.42 2.57
CA GLY A 285 32.45 -26.91 2.98
C GLY A 285 32.45 -25.39 3.12
N PHE A 286 31.28 -24.82 3.37
CA PHE A 286 31.13 -23.40 3.61
C PHE A 286 29.93 -23.10 4.51
N THR A 287 29.98 -21.94 5.16
CA THR A 287 28.87 -21.37 5.91
C THR A 287 28.54 -20.00 5.36
N VAL A 288 27.26 -19.66 5.31
CA VAL A 288 26.76 -18.34 4.88
C VAL A 288 26.08 -17.70 6.07
N ASN A 289 26.65 -16.61 6.56
CA ASN A 289 26.00 -15.76 7.55
C ASN A 289 25.11 -14.75 6.82
N VAL A 290 23.80 -14.84 7.07
CA VAL A 290 22.73 -14.08 6.43
C VAL A 290 22.24 -13.01 7.38
N LYS A 291 22.54 -11.75 7.05
CA LYS A 291 22.09 -10.59 7.80
C LYS A 291 21.04 -9.82 7.03
N TYR A 292 19.78 -9.95 7.46
CA TYR A 292 18.63 -9.28 6.86
C TYR A 292 18.65 -7.76 7.14
N PRO A 293 18.09 -6.94 6.24
CA PRO A 293 17.83 -5.53 6.51
C PRO A 293 16.95 -5.33 7.75
N LYS A 294 17.20 -4.25 8.49
CA LYS A 294 16.51 -3.96 9.77
C LYS A 294 14.99 -3.85 9.64
N TYR A 295 14.48 -3.29 8.54
CA TYR A 295 13.05 -3.07 8.33
C TYR A 295 12.23 -4.37 8.25
N LEU A 296 12.85 -5.48 7.82
CA LEU A 296 12.21 -6.79 7.72
C LEU A 296 11.97 -7.48 9.08
N SER A 297 12.54 -6.95 10.18
CA SER A 297 12.44 -7.51 11.54
C SER A 297 12.77 -9.01 11.66
N LYS A 298 13.61 -9.54 10.75
CA LYS A 298 14.08 -10.94 10.75
C LYS A 298 15.37 -11.10 11.55
N LYS A 299 15.50 -12.24 12.25
CA LYS A 299 16.73 -12.61 12.97
C LYS A 299 17.81 -13.06 11.98
N GLU A 300 19.07 -12.78 12.31
CA GLU A 300 20.22 -13.27 11.55
C GLU A 300 20.24 -14.81 11.54
N GLU A 301 20.61 -15.40 10.41
CA GLU A 301 20.61 -16.86 10.18
C GLU A 301 21.97 -17.33 9.68
N ILE A 302 22.39 -18.54 10.06
CA ILE A 302 23.64 -19.16 9.58
C ILE A 302 23.28 -20.45 8.84
N LEU A 303 23.51 -20.45 7.53
CA LEU A 303 23.28 -21.59 6.66
C LEU A 303 24.59 -22.36 6.45
N SER A 304 24.56 -23.68 6.63
CA SER A 304 25.75 -24.54 6.51
C SER A 304 25.63 -25.45 5.29
N ASN A 305 26.61 -25.38 4.37
CA ASN A 305 26.66 -26.13 3.12
C ASN A 305 25.40 -25.99 2.23
N THR A 306 24.62 -24.92 2.40
CA THR A 306 23.43 -24.62 1.58
C THR A 306 23.82 -23.60 0.53
N GLY A 307 23.90 -24.05 -0.73
CA GLY A 307 24.39 -23.19 -1.81
C GLY A 307 23.31 -22.44 -2.56
N ASP A 308 22.14 -23.03 -2.81
CA ASP A 308 21.01 -22.30 -3.38
C ASP A 308 20.36 -21.42 -2.31
N LEU A 309 20.34 -20.11 -2.55
CA LEU A 309 19.88 -19.10 -1.60
C LEU A 309 18.70 -18.32 -2.17
N VAL A 310 17.59 -18.26 -1.43
CA VAL A 310 16.43 -17.43 -1.77
C VAL A 310 16.26 -16.37 -0.68
N LEU A 311 16.58 -15.12 -1.00
CA LEU A 311 16.73 -14.07 0.01
C LEU A 311 16.07 -12.75 -0.43
N PRO A 312 15.55 -11.93 0.50
CA PRO A 312 15.08 -10.58 0.19
C PRO A 312 16.21 -9.68 -0.30
N GLU A 313 15.85 -8.72 -1.16
CA GLU A 313 16.77 -7.67 -1.62
C GLU A 313 17.42 -6.93 -0.44
N GLY A 314 18.70 -6.61 -0.60
CA GLY A 314 19.48 -5.85 0.36
C GLY A 314 20.06 -6.66 1.53
N THR A 315 19.80 -7.96 1.60
CA THR A 315 20.41 -8.88 2.56
C THR A 315 21.93 -8.92 2.39
N GLN A 316 22.67 -8.79 3.50
CA GLN A 316 24.13 -8.91 3.52
C GLN A 316 24.53 -10.35 3.74
N LEU A 317 25.34 -10.89 2.82
CA LEU A 317 25.82 -12.26 2.87
C LEU A 317 27.32 -12.27 3.14
N LYS A 318 27.73 -13.12 4.08
CA LYS A 318 29.14 -13.41 4.35
C LYS A 318 29.38 -14.91 4.26
N TRP A 319 30.03 -15.34 3.19
CA TRP A 319 30.49 -16.71 3.02
C TRP A 319 31.79 -16.91 3.78
N ASN A 320 31.88 -17.97 4.58
CA ASN A 320 33.12 -18.49 5.14
C ASN A 320 33.33 -19.88 4.55
N ILE A 321 34.38 -20.04 3.75
CA ILE A 321 34.59 -21.18 2.87
C ILE A 321 35.87 -21.89 3.32
N GLN A 322 35.79 -23.22 3.42
CA GLN A 322 36.89 -24.07 3.84
C GLN A 322 37.40 -24.91 2.66
N THR A 323 38.69 -24.84 2.38
CA THR A 323 39.33 -25.48 1.22
C THR A 323 40.55 -26.29 1.66
N GLU A 324 40.76 -27.47 1.06
CA GLU A 324 41.96 -28.30 1.24
C GLU A 324 42.86 -28.20 0.01
N ASP A 325 44.19 -28.15 0.22
CA ASP A 325 45.20 -28.24 -0.86
C ASP A 325 45.03 -27.19 -1.99
N ALA A 326 44.35 -26.07 -1.73
CA ALA A 326 44.06 -24.99 -2.66
C ALA A 326 44.88 -23.72 -2.36
N ASP A 327 45.63 -23.23 -3.35
CA ASP A 327 46.38 -21.96 -3.25
C ASP A 327 45.47 -20.74 -3.47
N HIS A 328 44.44 -20.91 -4.32
CA HIS A 328 43.49 -19.89 -4.70
C HIS A 328 42.09 -20.48 -4.85
N LEU A 329 41.08 -19.74 -4.40
CA LEU A 329 39.67 -20.02 -4.69
C LEU A 329 39.15 -18.96 -5.66
N ASN A 330 38.81 -19.39 -6.86
CA ASN A 330 38.17 -18.55 -7.87
C ASN A 330 36.65 -18.59 -7.61
N LEU A 331 36.09 -17.46 -7.21
CA LEU A 331 34.67 -17.28 -6.98
C LEU A 331 34.06 -16.51 -8.14
N ILE A 332 33.22 -17.17 -8.92
CA ILE A 332 32.51 -16.55 -10.05
C ILE A 332 31.13 -16.13 -9.58
N PHE A 333 30.73 -14.88 -9.84
CA PHE A 333 29.36 -14.37 -9.66
C PHE A 333 28.92 -13.71 -10.96
N GLY A 334 27.99 -14.34 -11.70
CA GLY A 334 27.65 -13.89 -13.06
C GLY A 334 28.90 -13.72 -13.92
N ASP A 335 29.16 -12.49 -14.38
CA ASP A 335 30.33 -12.14 -15.22
C ASP A 335 31.59 -11.74 -14.41
N SER A 336 31.50 -11.67 -13.07
CA SER A 336 32.59 -11.21 -12.21
C SER A 336 33.38 -12.38 -11.62
N LEU A 337 34.71 -12.33 -11.77
CA LEU A 337 35.65 -13.31 -11.20
C LEU A 337 36.41 -12.70 -10.01
N TYR A 338 36.24 -13.28 -8.83
CA TYR A 338 36.97 -12.90 -7.62
C TYR A 338 38.00 -13.98 -7.27
N LYS A 339 39.29 -13.64 -7.32
CA LYS A 339 40.37 -14.54 -6.90
C LYS A 339 40.66 -14.35 -5.43
N LEU A 340 40.28 -15.31 -4.60
CA LEU A 340 40.47 -15.27 -3.15
C LEU A 340 41.63 -16.17 -2.74
N LYS A 341 42.42 -15.75 -1.75
CA LYS A 341 43.55 -16.54 -1.22
C LYS A 341 43.18 -17.12 0.14
N PRO A 342 43.07 -18.46 0.30
CA PRO A 342 42.81 -19.09 1.59
C PRO A 342 43.93 -18.77 2.59
N THR A 343 43.55 -18.44 3.82
CA THR A 343 44.45 -18.25 4.97
C THR A 343 44.10 -19.31 6.00
N ASN A 344 45.03 -20.21 6.34
CA ASN A 344 44.77 -21.39 7.17
C ASN A 344 43.57 -22.22 6.69
N HIS A 345 43.53 -22.57 5.40
CA HIS A 345 42.44 -23.35 4.77
C HIS A 345 41.06 -22.67 4.76
N ASN A 346 40.94 -21.42 5.22
CA ASN A 346 39.68 -20.68 5.27
C ASN A 346 39.75 -19.39 4.45
N VAL A 347 38.62 -19.01 3.86
CA VAL A 347 38.49 -17.77 3.11
C VAL A 347 37.10 -17.16 3.32
N SER A 348 37.05 -15.84 3.49
CA SER A 348 35.79 -15.12 3.69
C SER A 348 35.50 -14.17 2.54
N PHE A 349 34.26 -14.13 2.09
CA PHE A 349 33.79 -13.20 1.07
C PHE A 349 32.45 -12.60 1.49
N SER A 350 32.24 -11.32 1.23
CA SER A 350 30.98 -10.64 1.55
C SER A 350 30.40 -9.91 0.35
N LYS A 351 29.11 -10.07 0.12
CA LYS A 351 28.36 -9.38 -0.96
C LYS A 351 26.94 -9.07 -0.49
N LYS A 352 26.34 -8.00 -1.01
CA LYS A 352 24.94 -7.67 -0.81
C LYS A 352 24.10 -8.33 -1.92
N ALA A 353 22.97 -8.94 -1.56
CA ALA A 353 22.02 -9.51 -2.50
C ALA A 353 21.22 -8.38 -3.18
N VAL A 354 21.43 -8.15 -4.47
CA VAL A 354 20.77 -7.07 -5.23
C VAL A 354 19.97 -7.61 -6.42
N LYS A 355 20.51 -8.60 -7.13
CA LYS A 355 19.85 -9.21 -8.28
C LYS A 355 20.11 -10.72 -8.35
N ASN A 356 19.29 -11.41 -9.13
CA ASN A 356 19.43 -12.85 -9.37
C ASN A 356 20.76 -13.13 -10.10
N GLU A 357 21.61 -13.96 -9.51
CA GLU A 357 22.90 -14.34 -10.09
C GLU A 357 23.25 -15.80 -9.73
N GLY A 358 23.86 -16.51 -10.67
CA GLY A 358 24.55 -17.77 -10.36
C GLY A 358 25.94 -17.50 -9.80
N TYR A 359 26.39 -18.34 -8.88
CA TYR A 359 27.75 -18.28 -8.37
C TYR A 359 28.42 -19.66 -8.32
N ALA A 360 29.74 -19.69 -8.48
CA ALA A 360 30.50 -20.92 -8.51
C ALA A 360 31.81 -20.82 -7.73
N PHE A 361 32.13 -21.89 -7.01
CA PHE A 361 33.41 -22.08 -6.32
C PHE A 361 34.32 -22.96 -7.15
N ILE A 362 35.50 -22.46 -7.50
CA ILE A 362 36.51 -23.20 -8.26
C ILE A 362 37.82 -23.15 -7.46
N PRO A 363 38.11 -24.18 -6.64
CA PRO A 363 39.39 -24.28 -5.95
C PRO A 363 40.50 -24.59 -6.97
N SER A 364 41.68 -24.00 -6.78
CA SER A 364 42.80 -24.11 -7.71
C SER A 364 44.14 -24.07 -6.97
N ASN A 365 45.15 -24.75 -7.50
CA ASN A 365 46.52 -24.72 -6.98
C ASN A 365 47.52 -24.73 -8.15
N LYS A 366 48.83 -24.73 -7.84
CA LYS A 366 49.89 -24.76 -8.87
C LYS A 366 49.84 -25.96 -9.83
N PHE A 367 49.23 -27.07 -9.43
CA PHE A 367 49.19 -28.32 -10.20
C PHE A 367 47.87 -28.48 -10.98
N VAL A 368 46.77 -27.97 -10.44
CA VAL A 368 45.41 -28.04 -10.97
C VAL A 368 44.85 -26.61 -11.09
N LEU A 369 44.84 -26.09 -12.31
CA LEU A 369 44.37 -24.73 -12.59
C LEU A 369 42.84 -24.59 -12.48
N ASN A 370 42.10 -25.64 -12.85
CA ASN A 370 40.65 -25.71 -12.77
C ASN A 370 40.25 -26.97 -11.97
N GLY A 371 40.06 -26.82 -10.65
CA GLY A 371 39.54 -27.88 -9.80
C GLY A 371 38.04 -28.11 -10.01
N ASP A 372 37.46 -29.02 -9.22
CA ASP A 372 36.04 -29.36 -9.33
C ASP A 372 35.17 -28.13 -9.03
N THR A 373 34.33 -27.74 -10.00
CA THR A 373 33.45 -26.57 -9.91
C THR A 373 32.14 -26.92 -9.22
N VAL A 374 31.80 -26.19 -8.17
CA VAL A 374 30.49 -26.29 -7.51
C VAL A 374 29.68 -25.05 -7.83
N VAL A 375 28.51 -25.23 -8.46
CA VAL A 375 27.64 -24.15 -8.95
C VAL A 375 26.38 -24.06 -8.10
N TYR A 376 26.00 -22.84 -7.77
CA TYR A 376 24.84 -22.51 -6.96
C TYR A 376 24.11 -21.27 -7.50
N SER A 377 22.87 -21.07 -7.04
CA SER A 377 22.03 -19.94 -7.44
C SER A 377 21.71 -19.01 -6.26
N LEU A 378 21.79 -17.70 -6.50
CA LEU A 378 21.29 -16.66 -5.60
C LEU A 378 20.04 -16.03 -6.23
N GLN A 379 18.88 -16.34 -5.67
CA GLN A 379 17.61 -15.74 -6.04
C GLN A 379 17.26 -14.63 -5.05
N VAL A 380 17.11 -13.42 -5.57
CA VAL A 380 16.75 -12.21 -4.85
C VAL A 380 15.28 -11.90 -5.09
N ILE A 381 14.50 -11.82 -4.01
CA ILE A 381 13.10 -11.41 -4.06
C ILE A 381 13.06 -9.89 -3.87
N PRO A 382 12.70 -9.11 -4.91
CA PRO A 382 12.57 -7.66 -4.80
C PRO A 382 11.37 -7.28 -3.95
N ASP A 383 11.49 -6.14 -3.28
CA ASP A 383 10.45 -5.55 -2.45
C ASP A 383 9.37 -4.89 -3.33
N LYS A 384 8.10 -5.18 -3.09
CA LYS A 384 7.00 -4.76 -3.97
C LYS A 384 6.58 -3.31 -3.68
N PHE A 385 5.72 -2.76 -4.54
CA PHE A 385 5.06 -1.49 -4.23
C PHE A 385 3.84 -1.79 -3.35
N PRO A 386 3.49 -0.88 -2.41
CA PRO A 386 2.28 -1.02 -1.63
C PRO A 386 1.06 -0.88 -2.53
N SER A 387 -0.08 -1.43 -2.11
CA SER A 387 -1.37 -1.24 -2.78
C SER A 387 -2.35 -0.52 -1.86
N ILE A 388 -3.12 0.41 -2.42
CA ILE A 388 -4.15 1.17 -1.72
C ILE A 388 -5.43 1.20 -2.54
N GLN A 389 -6.56 0.93 -1.89
CA GLN A 389 -7.89 1.13 -2.44
C GLN A 389 -8.72 1.94 -1.44
N ALA A 390 -9.59 2.80 -1.94
CA ALA A 390 -10.47 3.62 -1.10
C ALA A 390 -11.83 3.79 -1.76
N ASP A 391 -12.87 3.40 -1.04
CA ASP A 391 -14.26 3.63 -1.39
C ASP A 391 -14.75 4.94 -0.77
N GLU A 392 -15.44 5.74 -1.57
CA GLU A 392 -16.05 7.00 -1.15
C GLU A 392 -17.57 6.87 -1.04
N LYS A 393 -18.14 7.42 0.03
CA LYS A 393 -19.58 7.51 0.21
C LYS A 393 -19.95 8.88 0.75
N ARG A 394 -20.90 9.54 0.09
CA ARG A 394 -21.42 10.85 0.49
C ARG A 394 -22.63 10.70 1.38
N ASP A 395 -22.83 11.65 2.29
CA ASP A 395 -24.04 11.73 3.10
C ASP A 395 -25.22 12.20 2.24
N SER A 396 -26.32 11.43 2.23
CA SER A 396 -27.54 11.76 1.48
C SER A 396 -28.24 13.02 1.97
N MET A 397 -27.99 13.45 3.21
CA MET A 397 -28.55 14.67 3.78
C MET A 397 -27.63 15.88 3.56
N ASN A 398 -26.34 15.67 3.29
CA ASN A 398 -25.36 16.74 3.16
C ASN A 398 -24.19 16.34 2.24
N ASP A 399 -24.20 16.86 1.02
CA ASP A 399 -23.18 16.59 0.00
C ASP A 399 -21.76 17.03 0.40
N ASN A 400 -21.63 17.91 1.40
CA ASN A 400 -20.34 18.40 1.91
C ASN A 400 -19.67 17.40 2.87
N ARG A 401 -20.31 16.26 3.18
CA ARG A 401 -19.77 15.24 4.08
C ARG A 401 -19.40 14.00 3.31
N ILE A 402 -18.12 13.66 3.33
CA ILE A 402 -17.58 12.53 2.60
C ILE A 402 -16.92 11.56 3.59
N TYR A 403 -17.32 10.31 3.49
CA TYR A 403 -16.76 9.21 4.25
C TYR A 403 -15.93 8.33 3.31
N PHE A 404 -14.73 7.99 3.76
CA PHE A 404 -13.81 7.12 3.05
C PHE A 404 -13.54 5.88 3.90
N ARG A 405 -13.65 4.73 3.26
CA ARG A 405 -13.19 3.44 3.77
C ARG A 405 -12.13 2.93 2.80
N GLY A 406 -10.94 2.65 3.28
CA GLY A 406 -9.88 2.14 2.41
C GLY A 406 -9.10 1.00 3.02
N GLU A 407 -8.51 0.20 2.14
CA GLU A 407 -7.65 -0.92 2.49
C GLU A 407 -6.25 -0.65 1.96
N ILE A 408 -5.25 -0.85 2.81
CA ILE A 408 -3.83 -0.80 2.44
C ILE A 408 -3.20 -2.17 2.63
N ALA A 409 -2.42 -2.61 1.63
CA ALA A 409 -1.72 -3.88 1.68
C ALA A 409 -0.27 -3.73 1.21
N ASP A 410 0.66 -4.35 1.92
CA ASP A 410 2.08 -4.40 1.62
C ASP A 410 2.70 -5.73 2.09
N ASP A 411 3.88 -6.12 1.62
CA ASP A 411 4.50 -7.38 2.02
C ASP A 411 5.39 -7.30 3.27
N TYR A 412 5.86 -6.10 3.65
CA TYR A 412 6.71 -5.88 4.83
C TYR A 412 6.24 -4.76 5.76
N GLY A 413 5.30 -3.91 5.34
CA GLY A 413 4.59 -2.94 6.18
C GLY A 413 4.66 -1.50 5.67
N PHE A 414 4.03 -0.58 6.40
CA PHE A 414 3.83 0.80 5.96
C PHE A 414 4.67 1.81 6.77
N SER A 415 5.06 2.92 6.15
CA SER A 415 5.76 4.03 6.82
C SER A 415 4.91 5.29 7.00
N ALA A 416 3.98 5.56 6.08
CA ALA A 416 3.06 6.69 6.16
C ALA A 416 1.79 6.46 5.34
N LEU A 417 0.68 7.06 5.78
CA LEU A 417 -0.58 7.16 5.06
C LEU A 417 -1.09 8.60 5.15
N GLN A 418 -1.38 9.22 4.01
CA GLN A 418 -1.82 10.62 3.93
C GLN A 418 -3.00 10.79 2.97
N PHE A 419 -3.93 11.66 3.35
CA PHE A 419 -4.96 12.21 2.49
C PHE A 419 -4.49 13.56 1.95
N ASN A 420 -4.44 13.70 0.64
CA ASN A 420 -4.01 14.93 -0.01
C ASN A 420 -5.17 15.56 -0.76
N TYR A 421 -5.32 16.87 -0.63
CA TYR A 421 -6.29 17.63 -1.42
C TYR A 421 -5.73 18.97 -1.88
N LYS A 422 -6.25 19.46 -3.00
CA LYS A 422 -5.93 20.75 -3.60
C LYS A 422 -7.21 21.40 -4.08
N ILE A 423 -7.42 22.66 -3.70
CA ILE A 423 -8.55 23.46 -4.15
C ILE A 423 -8.09 24.26 -5.38
N THR A 424 -8.76 24.08 -6.51
CA THR A 424 -8.59 24.86 -7.72
C THR A 424 -9.75 25.84 -7.78
N THR A 425 -9.47 27.11 -7.47
CA THR A 425 -10.45 28.20 -7.51
C THR A 425 -10.60 28.76 -8.93
N VAL A 426 -11.82 29.14 -9.32
CA VAL A 426 -12.08 29.89 -10.55
C VAL A 426 -11.65 31.36 -10.39
N ILE A 427 -11.59 31.85 -9.15
CA ILE A 427 -11.24 33.24 -8.81
C ILE A 427 -9.81 33.26 -8.24
N ASP A 428 -8.86 33.70 -9.07
CA ASP A 428 -7.39 33.64 -8.83
C ASP A 428 -6.87 34.66 -7.78
N SER A 429 -7.75 35.35 -7.05
CA SER A 429 -7.40 36.45 -6.14
C SER A 429 -7.08 36.03 -4.69
N LEU A 430 -7.26 34.74 -4.34
CA LEU A 430 -6.96 34.22 -2.99
C LEU A 430 -5.63 33.43 -2.97
N VAL A 431 -4.53 34.15 -2.73
CA VAL A 431 -3.18 33.58 -2.60
C VAL A 431 -3.12 32.54 -1.48
N GLY A 432 -2.79 31.29 -1.81
CA GLY A 432 -2.58 30.19 -0.85
C GLY A 432 -3.59 29.03 -0.92
N ARG A 433 -4.74 29.21 -1.59
CA ARG A 433 -5.75 28.13 -1.73
C ARG A 433 -5.37 27.02 -2.71
N ASN A 434 -4.51 27.30 -3.68
CA ASN A 434 -4.02 26.33 -4.67
C ASN A 434 -2.89 25.41 -4.16
N ALA A 435 -2.49 25.53 -2.87
CA ALA A 435 -1.45 24.69 -2.28
C ALA A 435 -1.99 23.30 -1.93
N LEU A 436 -1.21 22.26 -2.19
CA LEU A 436 -1.52 20.89 -1.76
C LEU A 436 -1.50 20.83 -0.23
N GLN A 437 -2.61 20.38 0.37
CA GLN A 437 -2.73 20.13 1.80
C GLN A 437 -2.70 18.63 2.05
N SER A 438 -1.96 18.21 3.08
CA SER A 438 -1.76 16.81 3.42
C SER A 438 -2.17 16.53 4.86
N VAL A 439 -3.10 15.60 5.05
CA VAL A 439 -3.61 15.17 6.35
C VAL A 439 -3.09 13.76 6.63
N LYS A 440 -2.43 13.57 7.78
CA LYS A 440 -1.93 12.26 8.20
C LYS A 440 -3.07 11.40 8.73
N ILE A 441 -3.16 10.15 8.27
CA ILE A 441 -4.16 9.18 8.71
C ILE A 441 -3.46 8.16 9.62
N PRO A 442 -4.06 7.79 10.76
CA PRO A 442 -3.50 6.72 11.60
C PRO A 442 -3.60 5.37 10.88
N PHE A 443 -2.57 4.55 11.03
CA PHE A 443 -2.50 3.18 10.51
C PHE A 443 -1.68 2.31 11.48
N ASN A 444 -1.83 1.00 11.40
CA ASN A 444 -1.10 0.04 12.21
C ASN A 444 0.12 -0.49 11.45
N SER A 445 1.30 0.01 11.79
CA SER A 445 2.58 -0.42 11.18
C SER A 445 2.99 -1.86 11.47
N SER A 446 2.29 -2.56 12.38
CA SER A 446 2.57 -3.97 12.69
C SER A 446 1.86 -4.95 11.76
N LEU A 447 0.91 -4.48 10.96
CA LEU A 447 0.13 -5.29 10.03
C LEU A 447 0.62 -5.08 8.59
N THR A 448 0.53 -6.13 7.78
CA THR A 448 0.79 -6.11 6.32
C THR A 448 -0.48 -5.80 5.52
N LEU A 449 -1.64 -5.84 6.18
CA LEU A 449 -2.96 -5.48 5.64
C LEU A 449 -3.67 -4.71 6.76
N ASP A 450 -4.12 -3.50 6.47
CA ASP A 450 -4.83 -2.66 7.43
C ASP A 450 -5.99 -1.93 6.75
N GLU A 451 -7.05 -1.68 7.51
CA GLU A 451 -8.22 -0.93 7.05
C GLU A 451 -8.21 0.46 7.70
N PHE A 452 -8.45 1.51 6.93
CA PHE A 452 -8.50 2.87 7.43
C PHE A 452 -9.83 3.54 7.12
N PHE A 453 -10.26 4.40 8.05
CA PHE A 453 -11.44 5.24 7.90
C PHE A 453 -11.03 6.70 7.95
N HIS A 454 -11.55 7.48 7.01
CA HIS A 454 -11.35 8.92 6.99
C HIS A 454 -12.69 9.63 6.79
N PHE A 455 -13.02 10.54 7.69
CA PHE A 455 -14.14 11.46 7.54
C PHE A 455 -13.61 12.81 7.09
N TRP A 456 -14.21 13.35 6.04
CA TRP A 456 -13.87 14.66 5.52
C TRP A 456 -15.09 15.56 5.46
N ASN A 457 -15.00 16.68 6.17
CA ASN A 457 -16.01 17.72 6.18
C ASN A 457 -15.57 18.89 5.30
N LEU A 458 -16.23 19.05 4.15
CA LEU A 458 -15.96 20.11 3.19
C LEU A 458 -16.40 21.50 3.70
N GLU A 459 -17.32 21.56 4.68
CA GLU A 459 -17.77 22.84 5.27
C GLU A 459 -16.63 23.62 5.94
N GLU A 460 -15.63 22.91 6.48
CA GLU A 460 -14.47 23.51 7.15
C GLU A 460 -13.53 24.23 6.17
N LEU A 461 -13.63 23.93 4.88
CA LEU A 461 -12.74 24.44 3.84
C LEU A 461 -13.20 25.78 3.23
N ASN A 462 -14.37 26.32 3.63
CA ASN A 462 -14.94 27.57 3.10
C ASN A 462 -14.87 27.64 1.56
N ILE A 463 -15.36 26.57 0.93
CA ILE A 463 -15.35 26.34 -0.52
C ILE A 463 -16.31 27.33 -1.18
N LEU A 464 -15.84 28.03 -2.22
CA LEU A 464 -16.69 28.94 -2.97
C LEU A 464 -17.55 28.17 -3.99
N PRO A 465 -18.74 28.67 -4.35
CA PRO A 465 -19.53 28.08 -5.44
C PRO A 465 -18.71 28.04 -6.74
N GLY A 466 -18.61 26.86 -7.36
CA GLY A 466 -17.82 26.64 -8.58
C GLY A 466 -16.37 26.19 -8.37
N ASP A 467 -15.87 26.14 -7.14
CA ASP A 467 -14.53 25.60 -6.85
C ASP A 467 -14.46 24.09 -7.15
N GLU A 468 -13.30 23.65 -7.64
CA GLU A 468 -12.99 22.24 -7.88
C GLU A 468 -11.94 21.76 -6.85
N ILE A 469 -12.15 20.59 -6.26
CA ILE A 469 -11.23 20.02 -5.27
C ILE A 469 -10.74 18.68 -5.78
N GLU A 470 -9.46 18.63 -6.09
CA GLU A 470 -8.73 17.41 -6.44
C GLU A 470 -8.23 16.75 -5.16
N TYR A 471 -8.52 15.47 -4.96
CA TYR A 471 -8.04 14.74 -3.79
C TYR A 471 -7.68 13.29 -4.11
N TYR A 472 -6.77 12.74 -3.31
CA TYR A 472 -6.31 11.35 -3.39
C TYR A 472 -5.65 10.92 -2.07
N PHE A 473 -5.62 9.61 -1.83
CA PHE A 473 -4.85 9.02 -0.75
C PHE A 473 -3.51 8.53 -1.28
N GLU A 474 -2.48 8.64 -0.46
CA GLU A 474 -1.18 8.05 -0.78
C GLU A 474 -0.58 7.32 0.42
N VAL A 475 0.02 6.18 0.14
CA VAL A 475 0.66 5.29 1.12
C VAL A 475 2.11 5.06 0.73
N TRP A 476 2.97 5.00 1.74
CA TRP A 476 4.37 4.67 1.58
C TRP A 476 4.69 3.32 2.23
N ASP A 477 5.47 2.49 1.55
CA ASP A 477 6.03 1.25 2.12
C ASP A 477 7.12 1.57 3.16
N ASN A 478 7.70 0.54 3.77
CA ASN A 478 8.82 0.65 4.70
C ASN A 478 10.18 0.25 4.08
N ASP A 479 10.32 0.30 2.75
CA ASP A 479 11.54 -0.11 2.03
C ASP A 479 12.72 0.81 2.39
N GLY A 480 13.66 0.26 3.18
CA GLY A 480 14.89 0.95 3.58
C GLY A 480 16.07 0.79 2.62
N VAL A 481 15.93 0.00 1.55
CA VAL A 481 17.00 -0.32 0.59
C VAL A 481 16.93 0.60 -0.63
N ASN A 482 15.75 0.74 -1.23
CA ASN A 482 15.52 1.59 -2.41
C ASN A 482 14.96 2.98 -2.03
N GLY A 483 14.58 3.16 -0.77
CA GLY A 483 13.81 4.30 -0.28
C GLY A 483 12.31 4.01 -0.37
N HIS A 484 11.53 4.67 0.50
CA HIS A 484 10.11 4.39 0.61
C HIS A 484 9.39 4.59 -0.73
N LYS A 485 8.77 3.54 -1.26
CA LYS A 485 8.00 3.60 -2.50
C LYS A 485 6.57 4.05 -2.18
N LEU A 486 5.96 4.70 -3.16
CA LEU A 486 4.68 5.37 -3.04
C LEU A 486 3.63 4.69 -3.91
N ALA A 487 2.42 4.52 -3.40
CA ALA A 487 1.23 4.20 -4.18
C ALA A 487 0.12 5.22 -3.89
N LYS A 488 -0.68 5.54 -4.93
CA LYS A 488 -1.76 6.53 -4.87
C LYS A 488 -3.08 5.93 -5.33
N THR A 489 -4.18 6.40 -4.77
CA THR A 489 -5.51 6.15 -5.32
C THR A 489 -5.73 6.94 -6.62
N SER A 490 -6.76 6.59 -7.39
CA SER A 490 -7.19 7.41 -8.53
C SER A 490 -7.52 8.82 -8.07
N LEU A 491 -7.10 9.82 -8.84
CA LEU A 491 -7.44 11.23 -8.59
C LEU A 491 -8.96 11.42 -8.70
N LYS A 492 -9.57 11.93 -7.63
CA LYS A 492 -10.99 12.27 -7.59
C LYS A 492 -11.15 13.78 -7.59
N VAL A 493 -12.22 14.26 -8.22
CA VAL A 493 -12.55 15.68 -8.29
C VAL A 493 -13.94 15.90 -7.71
N PHE A 494 -14.04 16.73 -6.69
CA PHE A 494 -15.30 17.28 -6.20
C PHE A 494 -15.49 18.66 -6.82
N LYS A 495 -16.59 18.85 -7.55
CA LYS A 495 -16.97 20.15 -8.11
C LYS A 495 -18.12 20.72 -7.30
N SER A 496 -17.88 21.86 -6.65
CA SER A 496 -18.93 22.61 -5.97
C SER A 496 -19.89 23.18 -7.01
N LYS A 497 -21.19 22.98 -6.83
CA LYS A 497 -22.22 23.54 -7.72
C LYS A 497 -22.11 25.07 -7.75
N THR A 498 -22.19 25.65 -8.94
CA THR A 498 -22.23 27.10 -9.13
C THR A 498 -23.54 27.69 -8.58
N ILE A 499 -23.58 29.00 -8.32
CA ILE A 499 -24.82 29.68 -7.87
C ILE A 499 -25.97 29.44 -8.87
N LYS A 500 -25.66 29.43 -10.17
CA LYS A 500 -26.64 29.18 -11.24
C LYS A 500 -27.20 27.75 -11.18
N GLU A 501 -26.34 26.74 -11.02
CA GLU A 501 -26.78 25.35 -10.87
C GLU A 501 -27.62 25.15 -9.60
N ARG A 502 -27.21 25.73 -8.47
CA ARG A 502 -27.98 25.66 -7.22
C ARG A 502 -29.35 26.31 -7.34
N ASN A 503 -29.45 27.44 -8.06
CA ASN A 503 -30.74 28.08 -8.31
C ASN A 503 -31.63 27.26 -9.25
N ILE A 504 -31.05 26.52 -10.22
CA ILE A 504 -31.81 25.57 -11.05
C ILE A 504 -32.33 24.40 -10.21
N ASP A 505 -31.49 23.83 -9.33
CA ASP A 505 -31.89 22.75 -8.43
C ASP A 505 -33.01 23.22 -7.48
N ALA A 506 -32.89 24.40 -6.90
CA ALA A 506 -33.93 25.01 -6.07
C ALA A 506 -35.24 25.22 -6.85
N SER A 507 -35.16 25.70 -8.10
CA SER A 507 -36.34 25.87 -8.97
C SER A 507 -37.00 24.54 -9.32
N ASN A 508 -36.22 23.49 -9.58
CA ASN A 508 -36.75 22.15 -9.83
C ASN A 508 -37.42 21.59 -8.57
N SER A 509 -36.79 21.73 -7.41
CA SER A 509 -37.38 21.33 -6.14
C SER A 509 -38.68 22.08 -5.85
N ASN A 510 -38.74 23.39 -6.12
CA ASN A 510 -39.99 24.15 -5.99
C ASN A 510 -41.09 23.64 -6.92
N LYS A 511 -40.76 23.27 -8.17
CA LYS A 511 -41.72 22.68 -9.11
C LYS A 511 -42.25 21.34 -8.63
N ASP A 512 -41.38 20.48 -8.11
CA ASP A 512 -41.75 19.18 -7.56
C ASP A 512 -42.64 19.34 -6.33
N ILE A 513 -42.29 20.24 -5.40
CA ILE A 513 -43.12 20.58 -4.23
C ILE A 513 -44.51 21.07 -4.66
N LYS A 514 -44.61 22.03 -5.60
CA LYS A 514 -45.90 22.54 -6.11
C LYS A 514 -46.73 21.45 -6.76
N LYS A 515 -46.10 20.57 -7.55
CA LYS A 515 -46.77 19.45 -8.21
C LYS A 515 -47.28 18.44 -7.19
N ASN A 516 -46.44 18.02 -6.24
CA ASN A 516 -46.79 17.06 -5.19
C ASN A 516 -47.91 17.61 -4.30
N LEU A 517 -47.90 18.91 -3.97
CA LEU A 517 -49.01 19.59 -3.28
C LEU A 517 -50.30 19.54 -4.09
N SER A 518 -50.25 19.88 -5.39
CA SER A 518 -51.42 19.88 -6.27
C SER A 518 -52.04 18.48 -6.44
N GLU A 519 -51.19 17.46 -6.54
CA GLU A 519 -51.61 16.05 -6.54
C GLU A 519 -52.23 15.65 -5.19
N SER A 520 -51.61 16.04 -4.08
CA SER A 520 -52.11 15.76 -2.72
C SER A 520 -53.47 16.40 -2.47
N ILE A 521 -53.71 17.63 -2.94
CA ILE A 521 -55.01 18.30 -2.88
C ILE A 521 -56.06 17.51 -3.69
N SER A 522 -55.69 17.04 -4.88
CA SER A 522 -56.59 16.27 -5.75
C SER A 522 -56.95 14.91 -5.13
N GLU A 523 -55.98 14.25 -4.49
CA GLU A 523 -56.18 13.00 -3.75
C GLU A 523 -57.05 13.22 -2.52
N ALA A 524 -56.80 14.27 -1.73
CA ALA A 524 -57.64 14.64 -0.58
C ALA A 524 -59.09 14.88 -1.00
N LYS A 525 -59.34 15.58 -2.10
CA LYS A 525 -60.69 15.76 -2.69
C LYS A 525 -61.35 14.44 -3.09
N GLN A 526 -60.57 13.52 -3.66
CA GLN A 526 -61.08 12.21 -4.04
C GLN A 526 -61.43 11.36 -2.81
N ILE A 527 -60.58 11.38 -1.78
CA ILE A 527 -60.83 10.72 -0.49
C ILE A 527 -62.09 11.30 0.16
N GLN A 528 -62.25 12.62 0.14
CA GLN A 528 -63.43 13.32 0.67
C GLN A 528 -64.72 12.78 0.03
N LYS A 529 -64.74 12.72 -1.31
CA LYS A 529 -65.88 12.21 -2.07
C LYS A 529 -66.15 10.73 -1.79
N ASP A 530 -65.10 9.92 -1.72
CA ASP A 530 -65.20 8.49 -1.44
C ASP A 530 -65.70 8.23 0.00
N LEU A 531 -65.34 9.09 0.97
CA LEU A 531 -65.82 9.08 2.36
C LEU A 531 -67.32 9.43 2.45
N GLU A 532 -67.76 10.49 1.76
CA GLU A 532 -69.18 10.87 1.69
C GLU A 532 -70.04 9.74 1.07
N ASP A 533 -69.57 9.14 -0.01
CA ASP A 533 -70.23 8.01 -0.67
C ASP A 533 -70.30 6.79 0.26
N LEU A 534 -69.22 6.50 0.99
CA LEU A 534 -69.20 5.41 1.96
C LEU A 534 -70.13 5.67 3.15
N LYS A 535 -70.15 6.90 3.69
CA LYS A 535 -71.04 7.33 4.78
C LYS A 535 -72.51 7.14 4.39
N LYS A 536 -72.88 7.53 3.17
CA LYS A 536 -74.22 7.34 2.63
C LYS A 536 -74.59 5.85 2.52
N LYS A 537 -73.71 5.02 1.95
CA LYS A 537 -73.92 3.56 1.83
C LYS A 537 -74.07 2.86 3.18
N LEU A 538 -73.26 3.24 4.17
CA LEU A 538 -73.33 2.70 5.53
C LEU A 538 -74.62 3.13 6.25
N GLY A 539 -75.13 4.34 5.97
CA GLY A 539 -76.42 4.80 6.48
C GLY A 539 -77.60 3.99 5.94
N GLU A 540 -77.56 3.58 4.67
CA GLU A 540 -78.65 2.86 3.99
C GLU A 540 -78.74 1.37 4.36
N LYS A 541 -77.61 0.69 4.60
CA LYS A 541 -77.57 -0.77 4.88
C LYS A 541 -77.59 -1.10 6.37
N LYS A 542 -78.30 -2.16 6.78
CA LYS A 542 -78.32 -2.61 8.19
C LYS A 542 -77.03 -3.32 8.64
N GLU A 543 -76.33 -4.00 7.73
CA GLU A 543 -75.10 -4.76 8.01
C GLU A 543 -73.98 -4.41 7.02
N LEU A 544 -72.73 -4.52 7.48
CA LEU A 544 -71.51 -4.30 6.69
C LEU A 544 -71.25 -5.50 5.76
N GLY A 545 -71.32 -5.27 4.44
CA GLY A 545 -70.97 -6.25 3.42
C GLY A 545 -69.48 -6.29 3.07
N TRP A 546 -69.10 -7.23 2.20
CA TRP A 546 -67.73 -7.35 1.69
C TRP A 546 -67.33 -6.13 0.83
N GLU A 547 -68.27 -5.57 0.06
CA GLU A 547 -68.05 -4.38 -0.78
C GLU A 547 -67.66 -3.16 0.07
N GLU A 548 -68.34 -2.92 1.20
CA GLU A 548 -68.02 -1.80 2.10
C GLU A 548 -66.66 -1.99 2.77
N LYS A 549 -66.30 -3.22 3.16
CA LYS A 549 -64.96 -3.52 3.71
C LYS A 549 -63.85 -3.25 2.70
N GLN A 550 -64.06 -3.67 1.46
CA GLN A 550 -63.09 -3.43 0.39
C GLN A 550 -62.93 -1.93 0.11
N LYS A 551 -64.04 -1.18 0.04
CA LYS A 551 -64.01 0.29 -0.11
C LYS A 551 -63.32 1.00 1.05
N MET A 552 -63.55 0.57 2.29
CA MET A 552 -62.84 1.12 3.45
C MET A 552 -61.33 0.84 3.39
N LYS A 553 -60.95 -0.37 2.96
CA LYS A 553 -59.52 -0.71 2.79
C LYS A 553 -58.87 0.15 1.71
N GLU A 554 -59.53 0.32 0.56
CA GLU A 554 -59.07 1.20 -0.52
C GLU A 554 -58.92 2.66 -0.05
N LEU A 555 -59.87 3.17 0.74
CA LEU A 555 -59.79 4.50 1.36
C LEU A 555 -58.60 4.64 2.31
N LEU A 556 -58.35 3.64 3.18
CA LEU A 556 -57.20 3.65 4.08
C LEU A 556 -55.87 3.57 3.33
N ASP A 557 -55.81 2.80 2.25
CA ASP A 557 -54.60 2.70 1.42
C ASP A 557 -54.33 4.03 0.69
N LYS A 558 -55.36 4.69 0.14
CA LYS A 558 -55.25 6.05 -0.42
C LYS A 558 -54.79 7.07 0.63
N GLN A 559 -55.34 7.01 1.84
CA GLN A 559 -54.93 7.91 2.94
C GLN A 559 -53.46 7.72 3.32
N LYS A 560 -52.96 6.49 3.34
CA LYS A 560 -51.53 6.20 3.60
C LYS A 560 -50.62 6.67 2.47
N GLU A 561 -51.09 6.61 1.22
CA GLU A 561 -50.36 7.15 0.08
C GLU A 561 -50.25 8.68 0.17
N LEU A 562 -51.36 9.35 0.50
CA LEU A 562 -51.38 10.78 0.77
C LEU A 562 -50.44 11.16 1.92
N GLU A 563 -50.46 10.42 3.03
CA GLU A 563 -49.53 10.63 4.16
C GLU A 563 -48.05 10.55 3.72
N LYS A 564 -47.69 9.58 2.87
CA LYS A 564 -46.32 9.47 2.35
C LYS A 564 -45.95 10.68 1.50
N LYS A 565 -46.83 11.11 0.59
CA LYS A 565 -46.60 12.29 -0.24
C LYS A 565 -46.42 13.56 0.60
N VAL A 566 -47.23 13.75 1.63
CA VAL A 566 -47.10 14.92 2.54
C VAL A 566 -45.77 14.88 3.30
N ASN A 567 -45.34 13.72 3.80
CA ASN A 567 -44.04 13.58 4.45
C ASN A 567 -42.86 13.82 3.47
N GLU A 568 -43.00 13.41 2.21
CA GLU A 568 -42.01 13.70 1.15
C GLU A 568 -41.93 15.21 0.88
N ILE A 569 -43.07 15.89 0.73
CA ILE A 569 -43.14 17.35 0.57
C ILE A 569 -42.45 18.07 1.74
N GLN A 570 -42.74 17.68 2.98
CA GLN A 570 -42.14 18.26 4.18
C GLN A 570 -40.61 18.15 4.14
N LYS A 571 -40.10 16.97 3.77
CA LYS A 571 -38.67 16.69 3.69
C LYS A 571 -37.99 17.43 2.54
N GLU A 572 -38.59 17.43 1.35
CA GLU A 572 -38.09 18.16 0.17
C GLU A 572 -38.03 19.66 0.45
N ASN A 573 -39.09 20.23 1.04
CA ASN A 573 -39.13 21.64 1.43
C ASN A 573 -38.04 21.98 2.45
N GLN A 574 -37.86 21.15 3.48
CA GLN A 574 -36.82 21.36 4.49
C GLN A 574 -35.41 21.28 3.88
N GLN A 575 -35.17 20.32 2.98
CA GLN A 575 -33.90 20.18 2.26
C GLN A 575 -33.64 21.39 1.36
N ASN A 576 -34.64 21.81 0.58
CA ASN A 576 -34.55 22.97 -0.28
C ASN A 576 -34.26 24.26 0.50
N ASN A 577 -34.97 24.49 1.62
CA ASN A 577 -34.73 25.63 2.50
C ASN A 577 -33.31 25.62 3.08
N ASN A 578 -32.84 24.47 3.56
CA ASN A 578 -31.47 24.32 4.09
C ASN A 578 -30.43 24.64 3.00
N GLN A 579 -30.58 24.06 1.80
CA GLN A 579 -29.67 24.29 0.69
C GLN A 579 -29.62 25.77 0.31
N GLN A 580 -30.77 26.43 0.20
CA GLN A 580 -30.81 27.85 -0.16
C GLN A 580 -30.20 28.76 0.92
N ASN A 581 -30.46 28.47 2.19
CA ASN A 581 -29.94 29.22 3.34
C ASN A 581 -28.41 29.12 3.51
N GLU A 582 -27.76 28.12 2.90
CA GLU A 582 -26.30 27.98 2.93
C GLU A 582 -25.57 29.02 2.08
N TYR A 583 -26.20 29.52 1.00
CA TYR A 583 -25.52 30.39 0.03
C TYR A 583 -26.26 31.70 -0.31
N LYS A 584 -27.54 31.83 0.05
CA LYS A 584 -28.31 33.07 -0.11
C LYS A 584 -28.39 33.82 1.21
N GLN A 585 -28.25 35.14 1.16
CA GLN A 585 -28.55 36.02 2.28
C GLN A 585 -29.97 36.54 2.12
N PHE A 586 -30.94 35.82 2.67
CA PHE A 586 -32.31 36.31 2.75
C PHE A 586 -32.46 37.36 3.84
N ASN A 587 -33.43 38.26 3.68
CA ASN A 587 -33.81 39.20 4.74
C ASN A 587 -34.49 38.46 5.91
N GLU A 588 -34.49 39.08 7.11
CA GLU A 588 -35.09 38.45 8.32
C GLU A 588 -36.57 38.11 8.14
N GLU A 589 -37.29 38.84 7.29
CA GLU A 589 -38.72 38.66 7.07
C GLU A 589 -39.02 37.39 6.26
N LEU A 590 -38.25 37.15 5.19
CA LEU A 590 -38.40 35.95 4.36
C LEU A 590 -37.97 34.69 5.11
N LEU A 591 -36.96 34.79 5.98
CA LEU A 591 -36.58 33.70 6.89
C LEU A 591 -37.72 33.35 7.86
N LYS A 592 -38.38 34.35 8.46
CA LYS A 592 -39.55 34.11 9.34
C LYS A 592 -40.70 33.47 8.58
N LYS A 593 -40.98 33.92 7.34
CA LYS A 593 -42.01 33.30 6.49
C LYS A 593 -41.67 31.86 6.12
N GLN A 594 -40.40 31.56 5.80
CA GLN A 594 -39.94 30.18 5.58
C GLN A 594 -40.16 29.30 6.81
N GLU A 595 -39.83 29.79 8.02
CA GLU A 595 -40.06 29.06 9.27
C GLU A 595 -41.55 28.83 9.52
N GLN A 596 -42.40 29.83 9.29
CA GLN A 596 -43.86 29.68 9.44
C GLN A 596 -44.44 28.68 8.44
N LEU A 597 -43.98 28.71 7.19
CA LEU A 597 -44.39 27.75 6.17
C LEU A 597 -43.90 26.33 6.50
N GLN A 598 -42.69 26.19 7.06
CA GLN A 598 -42.20 24.90 7.54
C GLN A 598 -43.08 24.35 8.66
N LYS A 599 -43.46 25.18 9.64
CA LYS A 599 -44.41 24.78 10.69
C LYS A 599 -45.75 24.35 10.09
N LEU A 600 -46.23 25.05 9.07
CA LEU A 600 -47.47 24.68 8.37
C LEU A 600 -47.35 23.28 7.75
N PHE A 601 -46.23 22.98 7.06
CA PHE A 601 -45.97 21.64 6.52
C PHE A 601 -45.87 20.56 7.61
N ASP A 602 -45.25 20.87 8.75
CA ASP A 602 -45.14 19.97 9.89
C ASP A 602 -46.52 19.68 10.53
N GLU A 603 -47.45 20.63 10.47
CA GLU A 603 -48.82 20.53 11.01
C GLU A 603 -49.83 19.89 10.05
N LEU A 604 -49.49 19.68 8.76
CA LEU A 604 -50.40 19.08 7.77
C LEU A 604 -50.88 17.68 8.19
N MET A 605 -49.98 16.83 8.68
CA MET A 605 -50.31 15.47 9.14
C MET A 605 -50.26 15.37 10.67
N THR A 606 -51.38 15.66 11.32
CA THR A 606 -51.49 15.61 12.79
C THR A 606 -51.43 14.18 13.34
N ASP A 607 -50.94 14.03 14.58
CA ASP A 607 -50.94 12.74 15.28
C ASP A 607 -52.37 12.19 15.49
N GLU A 608 -53.37 13.08 15.60
CA GLU A 608 -54.79 12.71 15.67
C GLU A 608 -55.25 11.96 14.41
N MET A 609 -54.77 12.35 13.21
CA MET A 609 -55.07 11.62 11.97
C MET A 609 -54.47 10.21 11.96
N LYS A 610 -53.24 10.06 12.45
CA LYS A 610 -52.56 8.76 12.54
C LYS A 610 -53.28 7.81 13.51
N GLU A 611 -53.65 8.32 14.68
CA GLU A 611 -54.44 7.54 15.65
C GLU A 611 -55.81 7.12 15.08
N MET A 612 -56.48 8.02 14.36
CA MET A 612 -57.78 7.74 13.76
C MET A 612 -57.70 6.63 12.71
N MET A 613 -56.64 6.60 11.88
CA MET A 613 -56.41 5.49 10.94
C MET A 613 -56.21 4.14 11.64
N GLN A 614 -55.48 4.11 12.77
CA GLN A 614 -55.30 2.90 13.58
C GLN A 614 -56.63 2.45 14.19
N LYS A 615 -57.41 3.37 14.76
CA LYS A 615 -58.74 3.10 15.32
C LYS A 615 -59.69 2.55 14.25
N LEU A 616 -59.68 3.12 13.04
CA LEU A 616 -60.47 2.63 11.90
C LEU A 616 -60.08 1.20 11.49
N GLN A 617 -58.79 0.86 11.47
CA GLN A 617 -58.33 -0.51 11.19
C GLN A 617 -58.84 -1.51 12.25
N GLU A 618 -58.70 -1.19 13.53
CA GLU A 618 -59.21 -2.04 14.61
C GLU A 618 -60.74 -2.20 14.58
N MET A 619 -61.46 -1.11 14.32
CA MET A 619 -62.93 -1.13 14.26
C MET A 619 -63.44 -1.89 13.03
N MET A 620 -62.70 -1.88 11.92
CA MET A 620 -63.00 -2.69 10.73
C MET A 620 -62.93 -4.20 11.03
N GLU A 621 -62.00 -4.63 11.88
CA GLU A 621 -61.90 -6.01 12.34
C GLU A 621 -63.03 -6.37 13.32
N LYS A 622 -63.42 -5.43 14.20
CA LYS A 622 -64.44 -5.63 15.24
C LYS A 622 -65.89 -5.50 14.75
N LEU A 623 -66.11 -5.01 13.51
CA LEU A 623 -67.43 -4.85 12.86
C LEU A 623 -68.45 -3.98 13.63
N ASP A 624 -67.99 -3.01 14.40
CA ASP A 624 -68.88 -2.09 15.10
C ASP A 624 -69.32 -0.95 14.16
N LYS A 625 -70.53 -1.08 13.59
CA LYS A 625 -71.10 -0.11 12.65
C LYS A 625 -71.23 1.31 13.23
N ASN A 626 -71.71 1.44 14.47
CA ASN A 626 -72.00 2.76 15.05
C ASN A 626 -70.70 3.50 15.37
N SER A 627 -69.71 2.78 15.89
CA SER A 627 -68.37 3.34 16.13
C SER A 627 -67.65 3.68 14.83
N LEU A 628 -67.75 2.82 13.80
CA LEU A 628 -67.23 3.09 12.45
C LEU A 628 -67.84 4.35 11.83
N GLN A 629 -69.16 4.54 11.96
CA GLN A 629 -69.84 5.70 11.39
C GLN A 629 -69.38 7.02 12.04
N ASN A 630 -69.17 7.01 13.37
CA ASN A 630 -68.64 8.17 14.09
C ASN A 630 -67.17 8.46 13.74
N GLU A 631 -66.33 7.42 13.57
CA GLU A 631 -64.92 7.60 13.24
C GLU A 631 -64.73 8.02 11.77
N LEU A 632 -65.55 7.51 10.84
CA LEU A 632 -65.59 7.99 9.46
C LEU A 632 -66.02 9.46 9.37
N GLU A 633 -66.94 9.93 10.22
CA GLU A 633 -67.31 11.35 10.27
C GLU A 633 -66.15 12.23 10.76
N LYS A 634 -65.35 11.75 11.71
CA LYS A 634 -64.12 12.47 12.11
C LYS A 634 -63.07 12.47 11.00
N MET A 635 -62.93 11.36 10.28
CA MET A 635 -61.99 11.24 9.17
C MET A 635 -62.39 12.18 8.02
N ASP A 636 -63.68 12.27 7.73
CA ASP A 636 -64.26 13.20 6.75
C ASP A 636 -63.93 14.66 7.09
N MET A 637 -64.18 15.08 8.35
CA MET A 637 -63.82 16.44 8.79
C MET A 637 -62.31 16.69 8.70
N SER A 638 -61.50 15.75 9.18
CA SER A 638 -60.04 15.89 9.21
C SER A 638 -59.44 15.90 7.81
N ASN A 639 -60.01 15.16 6.86
CA ASN A 639 -59.58 15.16 5.46
C ASN A 639 -59.94 16.47 4.76
N LYS A 640 -61.12 17.04 5.05
CA LYS A 640 -61.50 18.37 4.59
C LYS A 640 -60.58 19.47 5.14
N ASP A 641 -60.17 19.36 6.39
CA ASP A 641 -59.20 20.28 7.00
C ASP A 641 -57.82 20.13 6.34
N LEU A 642 -57.35 18.90 6.11
CA LEU A 642 -56.11 18.62 5.38
C LEU A 642 -56.13 19.20 3.96
N GLU A 643 -57.23 19.00 3.20
CA GLU A 643 -57.38 19.56 1.85
C GLU A 643 -57.19 21.08 1.85
N LYS A 644 -57.83 21.76 2.80
CA LYS A 644 -57.74 23.22 2.96
C LYS A 644 -56.34 23.67 3.34
N GLU A 645 -55.69 22.99 4.28
CA GLU A 645 -54.33 23.34 4.69
C GLU A 645 -53.31 23.06 3.57
N LEU A 646 -53.50 22.02 2.75
CA LEU A 646 -52.67 21.78 1.57
C LEU A 646 -52.85 22.89 0.52
N ASP A 647 -54.09 23.29 0.24
CA ASP A 647 -54.41 24.38 -0.69
C ASP A 647 -53.83 25.73 -0.20
N ARG A 648 -53.96 25.99 1.09
CA ARG A 648 -53.33 27.14 1.75
C ARG A 648 -51.81 27.09 1.67
N SER A 649 -51.20 25.94 1.97
CA SER A 649 -49.75 25.74 1.90
C SER A 649 -49.23 25.97 0.49
N LEU A 650 -49.97 25.52 -0.53
CA LEU A 650 -49.63 25.74 -1.93
C LEU A 650 -49.64 27.22 -2.31
N GLU A 651 -50.68 27.97 -1.95
CA GLU A 651 -50.74 29.40 -2.23
C GLU A 651 -49.66 30.19 -1.48
N LEU A 652 -49.43 29.88 -0.20
CA LEU A 652 -48.34 30.50 0.57
C LEU A 652 -46.95 30.15 0.03
N PHE A 653 -46.75 28.91 -0.44
CA PHE A 653 -45.51 28.49 -1.08
C PHE A 653 -45.27 29.24 -2.40
N LYS A 654 -46.30 29.38 -3.25
CA LYS A 654 -46.21 30.18 -4.48
C LYS A 654 -45.89 31.65 -4.17
N GLN A 655 -46.54 32.23 -3.17
CA GLN A 655 -46.29 33.61 -2.74
C GLN A 655 -44.85 33.77 -2.24
N MET A 656 -44.36 32.82 -1.43
CA MET A 656 -42.97 32.81 -0.96
C MET A 656 -41.99 32.68 -2.13
N GLU A 657 -42.24 31.79 -3.10
CA GLU A 657 -41.41 31.62 -4.29
C GLU A 657 -41.35 32.91 -5.12
N PHE A 658 -42.49 33.58 -5.31
CA PHE A 658 -42.56 34.89 -5.97
C PHE A 658 -41.72 35.94 -5.24
N GLU A 659 -41.87 36.05 -3.91
CA GLU A 659 -41.11 37.01 -3.09
C GLU A 659 -39.60 36.71 -3.10
N GLN A 660 -39.21 35.44 -3.05
CA GLN A 660 -37.81 35.01 -3.19
C GLN A 660 -37.24 35.43 -4.54
N LYS A 661 -37.97 35.17 -5.63
CA LYS A 661 -37.54 35.53 -6.98
C LYS A 661 -37.48 37.05 -7.16
N LEU A 662 -38.43 37.80 -6.57
CA LEU A 662 -38.43 39.26 -6.57
C LEU A 662 -37.19 39.83 -5.89
N ASP A 663 -36.84 39.30 -4.72
CA ASP A 663 -35.64 39.71 -4.00
C ASP A 663 -34.36 39.37 -4.79
N GLU A 664 -34.28 38.19 -5.41
CA GLU A 664 -33.17 37.81 -6.28
C GLU A 664 -32.99 38.75 -7.47
N VAL A 665 -34.06 39.02 -8.21
CA VAL A 665 -34.03 39.88 -9.39
C VAL A 665 -33.64 41.31 -8.99
N LYS A 666 -34.19 41.83 -7.88
CA LYS A 666 -33.81 43.12 -7.31
C LYS A 666 -32.32 43.16 -6.96
N ASN A 667 -31.80 42.16 -6.24
CA ASN A 667 -30.39 42.10 -5.84
C ASN A 667 -29.46 42.01 -7.06
N LYS A 668 -29.83 41.25 -8.10
CA LYS A 668 -29.09 41.21 -9.37
C LYS A 668 -29.11 42.54 -10.11
N LEU A 669 -30.24 43.23 -10.14
CA LEU A 669 -30.31 44.58 -10.71
C LEU A 669 -29.40 45.54 -9.94
N GLU A 670 -29.41 45.51 -8.61
CA GLU A 670 -28.49 46.34 -7.79
C GLU A 670 -27.01 46.00 -8.03
N GLU A 671 -26.67 44.73 -8.23
CA GLU A 671 -25.31 44.30 -8.59
C GLU A 671 -24.92 44.80 -9.99
N LEU A 672 -25.81 44.66 -10.98
CA LEU A 672 -25.62 45.19 -12.33
C LEU A 672 -25.47 46.70 -12.31
N VAL A 673 -26.27 47.43 -11.52
CA VAL A 673 -26.13 48.87 -11.30
C VAL A 673 -24.73 49.22 -10.80
N LYS A 674 -24.20 48.48 -9.82
CA LYS A 674 -22.84 48.70 -9.30
C LYS A 674 -21.78 48.43 -10.38
N LYS A 675 -21.81 47.26 -11.03
CA LYS A 675 -20.86 46.89 -12.10
C LYS A 675 -20.91 47.87 -13.27
N GLN A 676 -22.10 48.30 -13.66
CA GLN A 676 -22.32 49.22 -14.78
C GLN A 676 -21.82 50.64 -14.45
N ASN A 677 -21.97 51.11 -13.21
CA ASN A 677 -21.38 52.37 -12.74
C ASN A 677 -19.86 52.31 -12.63
N GLU A 678 -19.29 51.21 -12.14
CA GLU A 678 -17.84 51.00 -12.11
C GLU A 678 -17.26 51.01 -13.53
N LEU A 679 -17.89 50.30 -14.47
CA LEU A 679 -17.49 50.30 -15.88
C LEU A 679 -17.62 51.70 -16.51
N ALA A 680 -18.64 52.48 -16.15
CA ALA A 680 -18.80 53.87 -16.61
C ALA A 680 -17.65 54.76 -16.13
N GLU A 681 -17.22 54.64 -14.87
CA GLU A 681 -16.08 55.39 -14.33
C GLU A 681 -14.75 54.94 -14.96
N ASP A 682 -14.55 53.63 -15.18
CA ASP A 682 -13.34 53.13 -15.83
C ASP A 682 -13.25 53.55 -17.31
N THR A 683 -14.39 53.55 -18.01
CA THR A 683 -14.51 54.03 -19.40
C THR A 683 -14.23 55.54 -19.49
N LYS A 684 -14.76 56.33 -18.55
CA LYS A 684 -14.56 57.78 -18.47
C LYS A 684 -13.10 58.15 -18.17
N ASN A 685 -12.46 57.40 -17.26
CA ASN A 685 -11.09 57.63 -16.84
C ASN A 685 -10.04 56.95 -17.74
N LYS A 686 -10.46 56.17 -18.75
CA LYS A 686 -9.59 55.44 -19.69
C LYS A 686 -8.55 54.55 -19.00
N LYS A 687 -8.93 53.85 -17.93
CA LYS A 687 -8.01 52.99 -17.17
C LYS A 687 -7.60 51.72 -17.94
N GLU A 688 -8.45 51.24 -18.84
CA GLU A 688 -8.23 50.02 -19.64
C GLU A 688 -8.42 50.28 -21.14
N ASP A 689 -8.01 49.31 -21.95
CA ASP A 689 -8.15 49.35 -23.41
C ASP A 689 -9.63 49.16 -23.84
N ASN A 690 -10.02 49.81 -24.95
CA ASN A 690 -11.43 49.84 -25.35
C ASN A 690 -12.00 48.46 -25.71
N ASP A 691 -11.16 47.56 -26.23
CA ASP A 691 -11.59 46.19 -26.54
C ASP A 691 -11.95 45.42 -25.25
N LYS A 692 -11.17 45.59 -24.17
CA LYS A 692 -11.47 44.98 -22.87
C LYS A 692 -12.69 45.58 -22.19
N LEU A 693 -12.88 46.90 -22.31
CA LEU A 693 -14.08 47.58 -21.80
C LEU A 693 -15.33 47.13 -22.57
N LYS A 694 -15.21 46.89 -23.87
CA LYS A 694 -16.28 46.34 -24.70
C LYS A 694 -16.63 44.91 -24.27
N ASP A 695 -15.64 44.04 -24.06
CA ASP A 695 -15.88 42.67 -23.59
C ASP A 695 -16.62 42.66 -22.25
N LYS A 696 -16.20 43.50 -21.29
CA LYS A 696 -16.90 43.70 -20.02
C LYS A 696 -18.34 44.20 -20.21
N GLN A 697 -18.57 45.13 -21.14
CA GLN A 697 -19.93 45.59 -21.45
C GLN A 697 -20.77 44.47 -22.06
N GLU A 698 -20.23 43.66 -22.98
CA GLU A 698 -20.95 42.51 -23.56
C GLU A 698 -21.29 41.44 -22.52
N GLU A 699 -20.43 41.25 -21.50
CA GLU A 699 -20.72 40.39 -20.35
C GLU A 699 -21.90 40.93 -19.53
N LEU A 700 -21.91 42.22 -19.19
CA LEU A 700 -23.06 42.86 -18.52
C LEU A 700 -24.33 42.77 -19.35
N ASN A 701 -24.25 42.91 -20.69
CA ASN A 701 -25.39 42.75 -21.57
C ASN A 701 -25.98 41.33 -21.45
N LYS A 702 -25.14 40.29 -21.37
CA LYS A 702 -25.59 38.90 -21.17
C LYS A 702 -26.19 38.68 -19.79
N GLU A 703 -25.58 39.22 -18.74
CA GLU A 703 -26.14 39.15 -17.38
C GLU A 703 -27.53 39.81 -17.31
N PHE A 704 -27.73 40.96 -17.99
CA PHE A 704 -29.02 41.63 -18.06
C PHE A 704 -30.07 40.86 -18.90
N GLU A 705 -29.67 40.20 -19.99
CA GLU A 705 -30.59 39.32 -20.74
C GLU A 705 -31.06 38.12 -19.88
N ASP A 706 -30.22 37.61 -18.98
CA ASP A 706 -30.65 36.60 -18.00
C ASP A 706 -31.64 37.21 -16.98
N VAL A 707 -31.44 38.46 -16.53
CA VAL A 707 -32.40 39.19 -15.68
C VAL A 707 -33.75 39.40 -16.36
N LYS A 708 -33.79 39.69 -17.67
CA LYS A 708 -35.05 39.81 -18.42
C LYS A 708 -35.87 38.51 -18.41
N LYS A 709 -35.22 37.36 -18.59
CA LYS A 709 -35.90 36.06 -18.52
C LYS A 709 -36.47 35.82 -17.13
N GLU A 710 -35.72 36.15 -16.08
CA GLU A 710 -36.22 36.02 -14.71
C GLU A 710 -37.38 36.98 -14.42
N LEU A 711 -37.39 38.17 -15.00
CA LEU A 711 -38.51 39.10 -14.97
C LEU A 711 -39.77 38.55 -15.65
N ASP A 712 -39.62 37.92 -16.82
CA ASP A 712 -40.73 37.26 -17.51
C ASP A 712 -41.26 36.06 -16.71
N GLU A 713 -40.38 35.26 -16.09
CA GLU A 713 -40.76 34.19 -15.16
C GLU A 713 -41.54 34.74 -13.96
N LEU A 714 -41.09 35.86 -13.39
CA LEU A 714 -41.75 36.51 -12.27
C LEU A 714 -43.17 37.01 -12.62
N GLN A 715 -43.36 37.52 -13.84
CA GLN A 715 -44.69 37.85 -14.37
C GLN A 715 -45.59 36.62 -14.56
N ILE A 716 -45.02 35.46 -14.89
CA ILE A 716 -45.78 34.20 -14.99
C ILE A 716 -46.17 33.74 -13.59
N MET A 717 -45.25 33.76 -12.63
CA MET A 717 -45.51 33.42 -11.23
C MET A 717 -46.61 34.30 -10.63
N ASP A 718 -46.61 35.61 -10.90
CA ASP A 718 -47.67 36.52 -10.44
C ASP A 718 -49.06 36.11 -10.94
N LYS A 719 -49.14 35.59 -12.18
CA LYS A 719 -50.39 35.13 -12.80
C LYS A 719 -50.84 33.76 -12.32
N GLU A 720 -49.94 32.95 -11.77
CA GLU A 720 -50.24 31.62 -11.20
C GLU A 720 -50.81 31.70 -9.77
N LEU A 721 -50.69 32.85 -9.10
CA LEU A 721 -51.31 33.15 -7.82
C LEU A 721 -52.82 33.31 -7.97
N GLU A 722 -53.61 32.84 -6.99
CA GLU A 722 -55.06 33.05 -6.99
C GLU A 722 -55.43 34.53 -7.00
N LYS A 723 -54.62 35.36 -6.31
CA LYS A 723 -54.69 36.82 -6.33
C LYS A 723 -53.32 37.38 -6.72
N PRO A 724 -53.14 37.79 -7.98
CA PRO A 724 -51.90 38.41 -8.42
C PRO A 724 -51.54 39.63 -7.57
N ASN A 725 -50.25 39.82 -7.31
CA ASN A 725 -49.70 40.94 -6.55
C ASN A 725 -49.68 42.25 -7.35
N GLY A 726 -50.12 42.22 -8.61
CA GLY A 726 -50.28 43.41 -9.45
C GLY A 726 -48.97 43.85 -10.09
N MET A 727 -48.15 42.89 -10.53
CA MET A 727 -46.86 43.21 -11.12
C MET A 727 -47.01 44.08 -12.38
N GLN A 728 -46.40 45.27 -12.37
CA GLN A 728 -46.39 46.17 -13.54
C GLN A 728 -45.57 45.56 -14.68
N ASP A 729 -46.00 45.79 -15.92
CA ASP A 729 -45.26 45.35 -17.09
C ASP A 729 -43.99 46.20 -17.27
N THR A 730 -42.82 45.59 -17.04
CA THR A 730 -41.51 46.25 -17.11
C THR A 730 -40.84 46.12 -18.48
N LYS A 731 -41.52 45.54 -19.49
CA LYS A 731 -40.92 45.27 -20.81
C LYS A 731 -40.37 46.51 -21.51
N LYS A 732 -41.04 47.66 -21.36
CA LYS A 732 -40.57 48.92 -21.94
C LYS A 732 -39.24 49.35 -21.33
N GLU A 733 -39.15 49.35 -19.99
CA GLU A 733 -37.93 49.67 -19.28
C GLU A 733 -36.80 48.68 -19.60
N GLN A 734 -37.12 47.38 -19.75
CA GLN A 734 -36.16 46.35 -20.16
C GLN A 734 -35.59 46.60 -21.56
N GLU A 735 -36.44 46.96 -22.53
CA GLU A 735 -36.01 47.31 -23.89
C GLU A 735 -35.15 48.57 -23.89
N GLU A 736 -35.55 49.59 -23.14
CA GLU A 736 -34.78 50.82 -23.00
C GLU A 736 -33.39 50.60 -22.40
N ILE A 737 -33.28 49.80 -21.32
CA ILE A 737 -32.00 49.44 -20.71
C ILE A 737 -31.12 48.69 -21.72
N SER A 738 -31.70 47.71 -22.44
CA SER A 738 -30.98 46.91 -23.43
C SER A 738 -30.47 47.77 -24.60
N ASN A 739 -31.25 48.76 -25.04
CA ASN A 739 -30.84 49.69 -26.08
C ASN A 739 -29.69 50.59 -25.63
N GLU A 740 -29.73 51.12 -24.40
CA GLU A 740 -28.64 51.92 -23.82
C GLU A 740 -27.35 51.11 -23.66
N MET A 741 -27.48 49.86 -23.22
CA MET A 741 -26.37 48.92 -23.07
C MET A 741 -25.73 48.53 -24.41
N LYS A 742 -26.54 48.25 -25.45
CA LYS A 742 -26.04 48.00 -26.82
C LYS A 742 -25.39 49.24 -27.44
N SER A 743 -26.01 50.40 -27.25
CA SER A 743 -25.47 51.70 -27.68
C SER A 743 -24.10 51.95 -27.04
N SER A 744 -23.92 51.58 -25.77
CA SER A 744 -22.61 51.64 -25.11
C SER A 744 -21.56 50.75 -25.80
N SER A 745 -21.89 49.48 -26.09
CA SER A 745 -20.99 48.55 -26.78
C SER A 745 -20.56 49.08 -28.16
N GLU A 746 -21.50 49.63 -28.94
CA GLU A 746 -21.21 50.24 -30.24
C GLU A 746 -20.32 51.49 -30.11
N GLN A 747 -20.59 52.34 -29.13
CA GLN A 747 -19.80 53.55 -28.89
C GLN A 747 -18.39 53.24 -28.38
N LEU A 748 -18.20 52.16 -27.60
CA LEU A 748 -16.87 51.67 -27.22
C LEU A 748 -16.08 51.20 -28.45
N GLN A 749 -16.73 50.50 -29.38
CA GLN A 749 -16.14 50.07 -30.65
C GLN A 749 -15.75 51.26 -31.55
N GLU A 750 -16.57 52.31 -31.57
CA GLU A 750 -16.28 53.58 -32.25
C GLU A 750 -15.29 54.49 -31.49
N LYS A 751 -14.75 54.03 -30.34
CA LYS A 751 -13.84 54.77 -29.45
C LYS A 751 -14.40 56.08 -28.88
N LYS A 752 -15.73 56.18 -28.74
CA LYS A 752 -16.45 57.33 -28.17
C LYS A 752 -16.68 57.17 -26.66
N ASN A 753 -15.59 57.05 -25.89
CA ASN A 753 -15.63 56.69 -24.46
C ASN A 753 -16.52 57.60 -23.59
N LYS A 754 -16.59 58.91 -23.85
CA LYS A 754 -17.47 59.82 -23.09
C LYS A 754 -18.95 59.49 -23.28
N LYS A 755 -19.38 59.25 -24.53
CA LYS A 755 -20.76 58.85 -24.83
C LYS A 755 -21.06 57.46 -24.30
N ALA A 756 -20.08 56.55 -24.40
CA ALA A 756 -20.23 55.20 -23.87
C ALA A 756 -20.49 55.23 -22.36
N ALA A 757 -19.68 56.01 -21.61
CA ALA A 757 -19.88 56.20 -20.17
C ALA A 757 -21.23 56.85 -19.82
N GLU A 758 -21.72 57.79 -20.64
CA GLU A 758 -23.07 58.37 -20.48
C GLU A 758 -24.17 57.32 -20.67
N SER A 759 -24.07 56.49 -21.73
CA SER A 759 -25.04 55.42 -22.01
C SER A 759 -25.02 54.33 -20.91
N GLN A 760 -23.83 53.98 -20.40
CA GLN A 760 -23.66 53.07 -19.26
C GLN A 760 -24.33 53.61 -18.00
N LYS A 761 -24.15 54.90 -17.72
CA LYS A 761 -24.78 55.56 -16.57
C LYS A 761 -26.30 55.68 -16.72
N SER A 762 -26.79 55.95 -17.93
CA SER A 762 -28.23 55.94 -18.26
C SER A 762 -28.83 54.56 -18.00
N ALA A 763 -28.21 53.50 -18.53
CA ALA A 763 -28.62 52.12 -18.28
C ALA A 763 -28.65 51.80 -16.78
N SER A 764 -27.60 52.19 -16.05
CA SER A 764 -27.54 52.00 -14.59
C SER A 764 -28.67 52.73 -13.85
N GLN A 765 -29.01 53.97 -14.21
CA GLN A 765 -30.09 54.71 -13.56
C GLN A 765 -31.45 54.04 -13.77
N LYS A 766 -31.71 53.57 -15.00
CA LYS A 766 -32.95 52.85 -15.32
C LYS A 766 -33.04 51.49 -14.60
N MET A 767 -31.92 50.77 -14.49
CA MET A 767 -31.86 49.55 -13.69
C MET A 767 -32.12 49.83 -12.20
N GLU A 768 -31.60 50.94 -11.66
CA GLU A 768 -31.85 51.36 -10.27
C GLU A 768 -33.33 51.74 -10.04
N GLU A 769 -33.96 52.43 -10.99
CA GLU A 769 -35.40 52.70 -10.94
C GLU A 769 -36.23 51.41 -10.95
N MET A 770 -35.84 50.43 -11.78
CA MET A 770 -36.50 49.12 -11.81
C MET A 770 -36.35 48.37 -10.49
N ALA A 771 -35.15 48.36 -9.89
CA ALA A 771 -34.92 47.77 -8.58
C ALA A 771 -35.76 48.45 -7.48
N LYS A 772 -35.88 49.78 -7.52
CA LYS A 772 -36.76 50.54 -6.60
C LYS A 772 -38.24 50.21 -6.79
N LYS A 773 -38.71 50.03 -8.04
CA LYS A 773 -40.09 49.56 -8.31
C LYS A 773 -40.32 48.17 -7.70
N MET A 774 -39.37 47.25 -7.80
CA MET A 774 -39.46 45.93 -7.16
C MET A 774 -39.48 46.03 -5.65
N GLN A 775 -38.64 46.89 -5.07
CA GLN A 775 -38.65 47.13 -3.62
C GLN A 775 -39.97 47.72 -3.13
N ALA A 776 -40.56 48.65 -3.88
CA ALA A 776 -41.88 49.20 -3.57
C ALA A 776 -42.96 48.12 -3.64
N MET A 777 -42.91 47.26 -4.66
CA MET A 777 -43.83 46.11 -4.79
C MET A 777 -43.70 45.11 -3.65
N GLN A 778 -42.48 44.86 -3.16
CA GLN A 778 -42.22 44.02 -1.98
C GLN A 778 -42.86 44.61 -0.72
N GLN A 779 -42.87 45.95 -0.59
CA GLN A 779 -43.53 46.64 0.54
C GLN A 779 -45.05 46.80 0.36
N GLU A 780 -45.55 46.80 -0.87
CA GLU A 780 -46.98 46.83 -1.20
C GLU A 780 -47.64 45.47 -1.09
N THR A 781 -46.92 44.37 -1.37
CA THR A 781 -47.39 43.01 -1.05
C THR A 781 -47.56 42.80 0.46
N GLU A 782 -46.87 43.59 1.28
CA GLU A 782 -47.09 43.69 2.73
C GLU A 782 -48.21 44.68 3.13
N GLN A 783 -48.98 45.27 2.19
CA GLN A 783 -50.07 46.19 2.54
C GLN A 783 -51.17 45.48 3.34
N SER A 784 -50.97 45.61 4.64
CA SER A 784 -51.83 45.23 5.74
C SER A 784 -53.19 45.94 5.74
N ALA A 785 -53.44 46.95 4.89
CA ALA A 785 -54.62 47.81 5.01
C ALA A 785 -55.92 47.11 4.55
N GLU A 786 -55.93 46.52 3.34
CA GLU A 786 -57.09 45.78 2.84
C GLU A 786 -57.36 44.54 3.68
N ASP A 787 -56.30 43.82 4.06
CA ASP A 787 -56.39 42.64 4.90
C ASP A 787 -56.83 42.98 6.33
N MET A 788 -56.43 44.15 6.88
CA MET A 788 -56.96 44.65 8.15
C MET A 788 -58.44 45.01 8.07
N ASP A 789 -58.89 45.61 6.97
CA ASP A 789 -60.32 45.93 6.81
C ASP A 789 -61.16 44.67 6.61
N ALA A 790 -60.64 43.68 5.87
CA ALA A 790 -61.24 42.36 5.77
C ALA A 790 -61.32 41.66 7.14
N LEU A 791 -60.24 41.68 7.93
CA LEU A 791 -60.23 41.15 9.29
C LEU A 791 -61.26 41.84 10.19
N ARG A 792 -61.41 43.17 10.10
CA ARG A 792 -62.43 43.93 10.85
C ARG A 792 -63.85 43.52 10.45
N GLN A 793 -64.11 43.39 9.15
CA GLN A 793 -65.42 42.94 8.66
C GLN A 793 -65.73 41.51 9.10
N LEU A 794 -64.73 40.63 9.07
CA LEU A 794 -64.88 39.25 9.52
C LEU A 794 -65.11 39.16 11.03
N LEU A 795 -64.40 39.97 11.82
CA LEU A 795 -64.63 40.10 13.24
C LEU A 795 -66.04 40.61 13.54
N ASP A 796 -66.54 41.61 12.81
CA ASP A 796 -67.91 42.13 12.98
C ASP A 796 -68.98 41.06 12.64
N ASN A 797 -68.82 40.37 11.51
CA ASN A 797 -69.70 39.27 11.13
C ASN A 797 -69.68 38.12 12.14
N LEU A 798 -68.50 37.79 12.67
CA LEU A 798 -68.31 36.75 13.69
C LEU A 798 -68.97 37.15 15.03
N LEU A 799 -68.85 38.42 15.44
CA LEU A 799 -69.55 38.96 16.62
C LEU A 799 -71.06 38.95 16.43
N HIS A 800 -71.55 39.30 15.23
CA HIS A 800 -72.98 39.22 14.92
C HIS A 800 -73.51 37.79 15.02
N LEU A 801 -72.78 36.81 14.46
CA LEU A 801 -73.08 35.39 14.59
C LEU A 801 -73.09 34.95 16.06
N SER A 802 -72.14 35.44 16.87
CA SER A 802 -72.06 35.19 18.31
C SER A 802 -73.34 35.63 19.05
N PHE A 803 -73.77 36.88 18.81
CA PHE A 803 -74.95 37.43 19.47
C PHE A 803 -76.24 36.70 19.05
N GLU A 804 -76.41 36.41 17.77
CA GLU A 804 -77.56 35.64 17.29
C GLU A 804 -77.58 34.21 17.86
N GLN A 805 -76.41 33.57 17.99
CA GLN A 805 -76.28 32.24 18.59
C GLN A 805 -76.59 32.25 20.10
N GLU A 806 -76.17 33.31 20.83
CA GLU A 806 -76.47 33.51 22.24
C GLU A 806 -77.96 33.74 22.48
N ASP A 807 -78.59 34.61 21.68
CA ASP A 807 -80.03 34.89 21.73
C ASP A 807 -80.84 33.62 21.45
N LEU A 808 -80.47 32.86 20.42
CA LEU A 808 -81.11 31.59 20.11
C LEU A 808 -80.92 30.55 21.22
N MET A 809 -79.72 30.47 21.81
CA MET A 809 -79.45 29.58 22.95
C MET A 809 -80.30 29.96 24.18
N GLY A 810 -80.43 31.25 24.47
CA GLY A 810 -81.27 31.77 25.56
C GLY A 810 -82.75 31.44 25.33
N HIS A 811 -83.25 31.71 24.13
CA HIS A 811 -84.63 31.42 23.74
C HIS A 811 -84.92 29.91 23.79
N TYR A 812 -84.04 29.09 23.19
CA TYR A 812 -84.22 27.64 23.10
C TYR A 812 -84.26 26.94 24.46
N LYS A 813 -83.46 27.40 25.44
CA LYS A 813 -83.47 26.88 26.82
C LYS A 813 -84.81 27.09 27.54
N MET A 814 -85.59 28.10 27.15
CA MET A 814 -86.88 28.43 27.77
C MET A 814 -88.07 27.75 27.06
N LEU A 815 -87.86 27.12 25.90
CA LEU A 815 -88.94 26.48 25.14
C LEU A 815 -89.43 25.19 25.81
N ASN A 816 -90.74 24.96 25.74
CA ASN A 816 -91.35 23.69 26.16
C ASN A 816 -91.23 22.65 25.03
N ARG A 817 -90.78 21.43 25.35
CA ARG A 817 -90.54 20.31 24.41
C ARG A 817 -91.70 20.01 23.43
N ASN A 818 -92.93 20.37 23.77
CA ASN A 818 -94.12 20.18 22.92
C ASN A 818 -94.50 21.40 22.06
N SER A 819 -93.82 22.55 22.21
CA SER A 819 -94.12 23.77 21.47
C SER A 819 -93.75 23.63 19.97
N PRO A 820 -94.62 24.08 19.05
CA PRO A 820 -94.28 24.22 17.63
C PRO A 820 -93.08 25.14 17.36
N GLU A 821 -92.71 26.00 18.31
CA GLU A 821 -91.58 26.93 18.20
C GLU A 821 -90.22 26.22 18.12
N TYR A 822 -90.11 24.95 18.53
CA TYR A 822 -88.90 24.15 18.32
C TYR A 822 -88.48 24.08 16.85
N ILE A 823 -89.47 23.98 15.95
CA ILE A 823 -89.21 23.92 14.51
C ILE A 823 -88.62 25.25 14.04
N LYS A 824 -89.15 26.38 14.54
CA LYS A 824 -88.64 27.72 14.22
C LYS A 824 -87.23 27.94 14.77
N ALA A 825 -86.96 27.52 16.01
CA ALA A 825 -85.63 27.59 16.61
C ALA A 825 -84.61 26.72 15.85
N THR A 826 -85.02 25.53 15.39
CA THR A 826 -84.17 24.66 14.56
C THR A 826 -83.90 25.27 13.19
N GLN A 827 -84.91 25.91 12.56
CA GLN A 827 -84.74 26.66 11.31
C GLN A 827 -83.81 27.86 11.48
N HIS A 828 -83.90 28.59 12.61
CA HIS A 828 -82.99 29.68 12.93
C HIS A 828 -81.57 29.17 13.15
N GLN A 829 -81.38 28.07 13.88
CA GLN A 829 -80.06 27.43 14.04
C GLN A 829 -79.47 27.01 12.68
N LYS A 830 -80.30 26.49 11.77
CA LYS A 830 -79.88 26.16 10.41
C LYS A 830 -79.46 27.41 9.63
N LYS A 831 -80.21 28.51 9.75
CA LYS A 831 -79.82 29.78 9.15
C LYS A 831 -78.47 30.27 9.67
N LEU A 832 -78.23 30.19 10.99
CA LEU A 832 -76.93 30.55 11.57
C LEU A 832 -75.79 29.67 11.05
N LYS A 833 -76.05 28.38 10.80
CA LYS A 833 -75.08 27.49 10.15
C LYS A 833 -74.79 27.94 8.71
N ASP A 834 -75.82 28.28 7.95
CA ASP A 834 -75.67 28.77 6.57
C ASP A 834 -74.93 30.12 6.53
N ASP A 835 -75.18 31.03 7.48
CA ASP A 835 -74.49 32.31 7.63
C ASP A 835 -73.02 32.10 8.05
N ALA A 836 -72.75 31.16 8.96
CA ALA A 836 -71.38 30.79 9.38
C ALA A 836 -70.53 30.26 8.22
N LYS A 837 -71.15 29.61 7.24
CA LYS A 837 -70.46 29.13 6.03
C LYS A 837 -69.87 30.27 5.20
N MET A 838 -70.57 31.41 5.09
CA MET A 838 -70.06 32.58 4.38
C MET A 838 -68.83 33.18 5.11
N ILE A 839 -68.83 33.15 6.44
CA ILE A 839 -67.69 33.56 7.27
C ILE A 839 -66.53 32.58 7.09
N GLU A 840 -66.78 31.26 7.10
CA GLU A 840 -65.79 30.22 6.79
C GLU A 840 -65.11 30.45 5.44
N ASP A 841 -65.87 30.64 4.36
CA ASP A 841 -65.32 30.82 3.01
C ASP A 841 -64.45 32.09 2.93
N SER A 842 -64.91 33.17 3.58
CA SER A 842 -64.18 34.44 3.63
C SER A 842 -62.89 34.34 4.47
N LEU A 843 -62.95 33.60 5.59
CA LEU A 843 -61.80 33.36 6.45
C LEU A 843 -60.76 32.47 5.79
N PHE A 844 -61.21 31.43 5.10
CA PHE A 844 -60.32 30.55 4.36
C PHE A 844 -59.59 31.33 3.26
N ALA A 845 -60.30 32.14 2.47
CA ALA A 845 -59.71 33.01 1.46
C ALA A 845 -58.69 34.01 2.04
N LEU A 846 -58.91 34.49 3.26
CA LEU A 846 -57.97 35.37 3.96
C LEU A 846 -56.74 34.62 4.51
N SER A 847 -56.94 33.39 5.02
CA SER A 847 -55.86 32.54 5.55
C SER A 847 -54.80 32.17 4.50
N LYS A 848 -55.19 32.12 3.22
CA LYS A 848 -54.28 31.96 2.08
C LYS A 848 -53.35 33.15 1.86
N ARG A 849 -53.67 34.32 2.40
CA ARG A 849 -52.90 35.57 2.24
C ARG A 849 -52.05 35.89 3.46
N ILE A 850 -52.63 35.69 4.65
CA ILE A 850 -52.00 36.05 5.92
C ILE A 850 -51.43 34.79 6.58
N VAL A 851 -50.10 34.64 6.51
CA VAL A 851 -49.38 33.52 7.14
C VAL A 851 -49.61 33.49 8.66
N GLN A 852 -49.75 34.65 9.30
CA GLN A 852 -49.96 34.74 10.76
C GLN A 852 -51.34 34.25 11.23
N LEU A 853 -52.31 34.04 10.33
CA LEU A 853 -53.58 33.41 10.71
C LEU A 853 -53.35 31.92 10.91
N GLU A 854 -53.02 31.49 12.12
CA GLU A 854 -52.60 30.11 12.43
C GLU A 854 -53.64 29.04 12.00
N SER A 855 -53.19 27.77 11.94
CA SER A 855 -54.04 26.57 11.75
C SER A 855 -55.25 26.52 12.69
N ILE A 856 -55.17 27.25 13.81
CA ILE A 856 -56.27 27.51 14.75
C ILE A 856 -57.53 28.02 14.04
N VAL A 857 -57.43 28.86 13.01
CA VAL A 857 -58.62 29.41 12.32
C VAL A 857 -59.47 28.30 11.70
N ASN A 858 -58.85 27.39 10.94
CA ASN A 858 -59.54 26.29 10.30
C ASN A 858 -60.10 25.31 11.33
N LYS A 859 -59.31 25.01 12.38
CA LYS A 859 -59.75 24.15 13.49
C LYS A 859 -60.99 24.69 14.20
N GLU A 860 -61.01 25.98 14.54
CA GLU A 860 -62.15 26.59 15.23
C GLU A 860 -63.37 26.73 14.32
N ILE A 861 -63.19 27.01 13.03
CA ILE A 861 -64.29 27.03 12.06
C ILE A 861 -64.90 25.65 11.86
N SER A 862 -64.07 24.61 11.74
CA SER A 862 -64.55 23.22 11.67
C SER A 862 -65.26 22.81 12.96
N ALA A 863 -64.79 23.27 14.12
CA ALA A 863 -65.48 23.08 15.40
C ALA A 863 -66.85 23.80 15.44
N ILE A 864 -66.96 25.03 14.93
CA ILE A 864 -68.23 25.76 14.81
C ILE A 864 -69.20 24.96 13.96
N ASN A 865 -68.82 24.59 12.74
CA ASN A 865 -69.67 23.87 11.81
C ASN A 865 -70.16 22.53 12.36
N ASN A 866 -69.26 21.74 12.94
CA ASN A 866 -69.58 20.44 13.53
C ASN A 866 -70.54 20.56 14.72
N ASN A 867 -70.27 21.50 15.63
CA ASN A 867 -71.14 21.70 16.78
C ASN A 867 -72.50 22.32 16.37
N MET A 868 -72.56 23.21 15.38
CA MET A 868 -73.82 23.71 14.83
C MET A 868 -74.63 22.59 14.17
N GLU A 869 -73.99 21.68 13.43
CA GLU A 869 -74.66 20.52 12.82
C GLU A 869 -75.22 19.56 13.87
N LYS A 870 -74.41 19.21 14.87
CA LYS A 870 -74.86 18.41 16.02
C LYS A 870 -75.99 19.10 16.78
N THR A 871 -75.92 20.43 16.91
CA THR A 871 -77.01 21.21 17.53
C THR A 871 -78.30 21.03 16.73
N ILE A 872 -78.29 21.15 15.41
CA ILE A 872 -79.48 20.94 14.57
C ILE A 872 -80.05 19.53 14.74
N ASN A 873 -79.21 18.50 14.80
CA ASN A 873 -79.64 17.12 15.01
C ASN A 873 -80.31 16.94 16.39
N TYR A 874 -79.64 17.39 17.46
CA TYR A 874 -80.21 17.34 18.82
C TYR A 874 -81.47 18.21 18.96
N MET A 875 -81.56 19.33 18.24
CA MET A 875 -82.75 20.17 18.19
C MET A 875 -83.93 19.46 17.50
N ALA A 876 -83.66 18.74 16.41
CA ALA A 876 -84.64 17.92 15.71
C ALA A 876 -85.18 16.79 16.61
N ASP A 877 -84.31 16.16 17.41
CA ASP A 877 -84.66 15.12 18.38
C ASP A 877 -85.22 15.69 19.71
N ARG A 878 -85.24 17.02 19.84
CA ARG A 878 -85.70 17.79 21.01
C ARG A 878 -84.92 17.48 22.29
N GLU A 879 -83.61 17.23 22.17
CA GLU A 879 -82.68 17.04 23.27
C GLU A 879 -82.07 18.37 23.75
N ILE A 880 -82.82 19.08 24.60
CA ILE A 880 -82.51 20.47 24.99
C ILE A 880 -81.11 20.61 25.59
N GLN A 881 -80.73 19.71 26.50
CA GLN A 881 -79.45 19.79 27.22
C GLN A 881 -78.26 19.54 26.29
N MET A 882 -78.37 18.58 25.38
CA MET A 882 -77.32 18.24 24.43
C MET A 882 -77.14 19.33 23.36
N ALA A 883 -78.25 19.85 22.83
CA ALA A 883 -78.23 21.00 21.94
C ALA A 883 -77.62 22.24 22.61
N GLY A 884 -78.04 22.56 23.84
CA GLY A 884 -77.50 23.70 24.60
C GLY A 884 -75.99 23.58 24.88
N ALA A 885 -75.49 22.38 25.19
CA ALA A 885 -74.06 22.15 25.36
C ALA A 885 -73.28 22.37 24.05
N ARG A 886 -73.82 21.90 22.90
CA ARG A 886 -73.22 22.11 21.58
C ARG A 886 -73.22 23.58 21.16
N GLN A 887 -74.29 24.32 21.42
CA GLN A 887 -74.33 25.78 21.22
C GLN A 887 -73.26 26.50 22.05
N GLN A 888 -72.96 26.04 23.26
CA GLN A 888 -71.91 26.63 24.09
C GLN A 888 -70.49 26.35 23.55
N TYR A 889 -70.26 25.18 22.93
CA TYR A 889 -69.01 24.92 22.21
C TYR A 889 -68.88 25.83 20.98
N VAL A 890 -69.97 26.08 20.24
CA VAL A 890 -69.98 27.06 19.14
C VAL A 890 -69.55 28.44 19.64
N MET A 891 -70.11 28.92 20.76
CA MET A 891 -69.72 30.21 21.36
C MET A 891 -68.24 30.24 21.77
N THR A 892 -67.69 29.12 22.25
CA THR A 892 -66.28 29.02 22.64
C THR A 892 -65.37 29.23 21.43
N SER A 893 -65.64 28.53 20.33
CA SER A 893 -64.87 28.66 19.09
C SER A 893 -64.99 30.04 18.44
N ILE A 894 -66.19 30.63 18.46
CA ILE A 894 -66.42 32.01 17.99
C ILE A 894 -65.59 33.01 18.82
N ASN A 895 -65.54 32.85 20.14
CA ASN A 895 -64.75 33.74 21.01
C ASN A 895 -63.23 33.56 20.79
N ASN A 896 -62.76 32.33 20.58
CA ASN A 896 -61.36 32.05 20.25
C ASN A 896 -60.94 32.74 18.94
N LEU A 897 -61.77 32.63 17.90
CA LEU A 897 -61.54 33.32 16.62
C LEU A 897 -61.56 34.85 16.77
N ALA A 898 -62.50 35.39 17.55
CA ALA A 898 -62.58 36.83 17.79
C ALA A 898 -61.32 37.36 18.50
N LEU A 899 -60.81 36.61 19.48
CA LEU A 899 -59.55 36.92 20.16
C LEU A 899 -58.37 36.88 19.19
N LEU A 900 -58.27 35.82 18.39
CA LEU A 900 -57.20 35.66 17.41
C LEU A 900 -57.19 36.80 16.36
N PHE A 901 -58.37 37.21 15.87
CA PHE A 901 -58.44 38.34 14.93
C PHE A 901 -58.11 39.68 15.57
N ASP A 902 -58.49 39.91 16.83
CA ASP A 902 -58.06 41.11 17.57
C ASP A 902 -56.52 41.13 17.75
N GLU A 903 -55.91 39.98 18.08
CA GLU A 903 -54.46 39.85 18.20
C GLU A 903 -53.75 40.12 16.87
N ALA A 904 -54.21 39.49 15.78
CA ALA A 904 -53.69 39.70 14.44
C ALA A 904 -53.83 41.17 14.00
N LEU A 905 -55.00 41.77 14.20
CA LEU A 905 -55.26 43.19 13.92
C LEU A 905 -54.34 44.12 14.73
N GLN A 906 -54.10 43.82 16.01
CA GLN A 906 -53.20 44.59 16.86
C GLN A 906 -51.74 44.46 16.43
N GLN A 907 -51.31 43.28 16.00
CA GLN A 907 -49.97 43.06 15.46
C GLN A 907 -49.75 43.83 14.16
N MET A 908 -50.71 43.76 13.24
CA MET A 908 -50.67 44.52 11.97
C MET A 908 -50.68 46.04 12.23
N GLN A 909 -51.48 46.53 13.18
CA GLN A 909 -51.48 47.94 13.58
C GLN A 909 -50.14 48.39 14.19
N LYS A 910 -49.51 47.56 15.02
CA LYS A 910 -48.18 47.84 15.59
C LYS A 910 -47.11 47.92 14.49
N GLN A 911 -47.16 47.06 13.47
CA GLN A 911 -46.27 47.13 12.30
C GLN A 911 -46.53 48.37 11.44
N ALA A 912 -47.80 48.69 11.16
CA ALA A 912 -48.17 49.85 10.36
C ALA A 912 -47.74 51.19 11.01
N GLN A 913 -47.77 51.28 12.35
CA GLN A 913 -47.32 52.46 13.09
C GLN A 913 -45.80 52.66 13.11
N GLN A 914 -45.01 51.68 12.67
CA GLN A 914 -43.54 51.76 12.61
C GLN A 914 -43.02 52.24 11.25
N LYS A 915 -43.87 52.46 10.24
CA LYS A 915 -43.45 53.03 8.94
C LYS A 915 -43.26 54.55 9.07
N PRO A 916 -42.06 55.12 8.80
CA PRO A 916 -41.88 56.55 8.65
C PRO A 916 -42.57 57.01 7.36
N GLY A 917 -43.50 57.97 7.46
CA GLY A 917 -44.16 58.56 6.30
C GLY A 917 -43.17 59.26 5.36
N GLU A 918 -43.48 59.22 4.06
CA GLU A 918 -42.72 59.85 2.98
C GLU A 918 -42.34 61.31 3.27
N GLY A 919 -41.04 61.54 3.41
CA GLY A 919 -40.44 62.86 3.53
C GLY A 919 -38.93 62.73 3.38
N SER A 920 -38.43 62.99 2.18
CA SER A 920 -37.02 62.96 1.83
C SER A 920 -36.15 63.71 2.85
N CYS A 921 -35.34 62.97 3.63
CA CYS A 921 -34.25 63.58 4.40
C CYS A 921 -33.04 62.64 4.48
N ASN A 922 -32.02 62.96 3.67
CA ASN A 922 -30.68 62.38 3.76
C ASN A 922 -29.99 62.84 5.05
N LYS A 923 -29.77 61.92 6.01
CA LYS A 923 -28.67 61.97 6.97
C LYS A 923 -28.39 60.57 7.54
N PRO A 924 -27.20 60.00 7.32
CA PRO A 924 -26.81 58.74 7.94
C PRO A 924 -26.39 59.00 9.40
N GLY A 925 -27.04 58.32 10.34
CA GLY A 925 -26.66 58.30 11.75
C GLY A 925 -27.81 58.62 12.69
N GLY A 926 -28.42 57.58 13.26
CA GLY A 926 -29.41 57.69 14.32
C GLY A 926 -29.95 56.32 14.73
N ASN A 927 -29.61 55.92 15.96
CA ASN A 927 -29.95 54.64 16.59
C ASN A 927 -31.38 54.15 16.34
N GLY A 928 -31.50 52.87 16.02
CA GLY A 928 -32.75 52.13 16.09
C GLY A 928 -33.40 52.27 17.47
N GLN A 929 -34.70 52.54 17.48
CA GLN A 929 -35.50 52.47 18.70
C GLN A 929 -35.58 51.00 19.16
N PRO A 930 -35.54 50.74 20.48
CA PRO A 930 -35.35 49.40 21.01
C PRO A 930 -36.57 48.50 20.84
N LYS A 931 -36.30 47.20 20.70
CA LYS A 931 -37.25 46.07 20.82
C LYS A 931 -38.10 46.18 22.11
N PRO A 932 -39.29 45.55 22.18
CA PRO A 932 -40.15 45.63 23.37
C PRO A 932 -39.53 44.88 24.57
N GLY A 933 -38.72 45.57 25.38
CA GLY A 933 -38.19 45.08 26.66
C GLY A 933 -39.05 45.47 27.87
N PHE A 934 -38.60 45.15 29.08
CA PHE A 934 -39.31 45.47 30.33
C PHE A 934 -39.59 46.98 30.50
N GLY A 935 -38.82 47.84 29.83
CA GLY A 935 -39.05 49.30 29.77
C GLY A 935 -40.35 49.72 29.07
N ALA A 936 -40.87 48.95 28.11
CA ALA A 936 -42.14 49.23 27.44
C ALA A 936 -43.34 48.86 28.35
N VAL A 937 -43.27 47.68 28.98
CA VAL A 937 -44.23 47.18 29.97
C VAL A 937 -44.35 48.15 31.15
N LYS A 938 -43.22 48.65 31.65
CA LYS A 938 -43.16 49.67 32.70
C LYS A 938 -43.89 50.96 32.34
N LYS A 939 -43.67 51.51 31.14
CA LYS A 939 -44.37 52.73 30.70
C LYS A 939 -45.89 52.53 30.62
N MET A 940 -46.35 51.35 30.22
CA MET A 940 -47.77 50.99 30.24
C MET A 940 -48.31 50.89 31.67
N GLN A 941 -47.53 50.29 32.58
CA GLN A 941 -47.90 50.17 34.00
C GLN A 941 -47.93 51.52 34.73
N GLU A 942 -47.03 52.46 34.39
CA GLU A 942 -47.04 53.85 34.89
C GLU A 942 -48.27 54.62 34.41
N LYS A 943 -48.63 54.45 33.13
CA LYS A 943 -49.84 55.08 32.55
C LYS A 943 -51.10 54.54 33.23
N LEU A 944 -51.17 53.24 33.45
CA LEU A 944 -52.28 52.60 34.14
C LEU A 944 -52.35 53.00 35.62
N GLN A 945 -51.20 53.17 36.31
CA GLN A 945 -51.20 53.67 37.68
C GLN A 945 -51.77 55.11 37.76
N LYS A 946 -51.38 55.99 36.83
CA LYS A 946 -51.94 57.35 36.76
C LYS A 946 -53.46 57.33 36.54
N GLN A 947 -53.94 56.45 35.65
CA GLN A 947 -55.38 56.27 35.42
C GLN A 947 -56.11 55.75 36.67
N MET A 948 -55.53 54.80 37.41
CA MET A 948 -56.10 54.31 38.67
C MET A 948 -56.11 55.39 39.76
N GLU A 949 -55.06 56.21 39.87
CA GLU A 949 -55.00 57.33 40.83
C GLU A 949 -56.02 58.44 40.49
N GLU A 950 -56.18 58.77 39.22
CA GLU A 950 -57.20 59.71 38.75
C GLU A 950 -58.61 59.17 39.00
N MET A 951 -58.84 57.87 38.77
CA MET A 951 -60.13 57.25 39.01
C MET A 951 -60.45 57.12 40.50
N LYS A 952 -59.47 56.81 41.36
CA LYS A 952 -59.64 56.81 42.82
C LYS A 952 -59.97 58.22 43.33
N LYS A 953 -59.29 59.25 42.82
CA LYS A 953 -59.60 60.66 43.15
C LYS A 953 -60.99 61.07 42.67
N ALA A 954 -61.44 60.56 41.52
CA ALA A 954 -62.79 60.78 41.01
C ALA A 954 -63.87 60.08 41.87
N MET A 955 -63.58 58.87 42.38
CA MET A 955 -64.46 58.13 43.30
C MET A 955 -64.50 58.77 44.71
N GLU A 956 -63.37 59.24 45.24
CA GLU A 956 -63.26 59.87 46.57
C GLU A 956 -63.88 61.28 46.63
N LYS A 957 -63.92 62.01 45.50
CA LYS A 957 -64.49 63.37 45.46
C LYS A 957 -65.98 63.46 45.11
N GLY A 958 -66.68 62.35 44.85
CA GLY A 958 -68.13 62.35 44.60
C GLY A 958 -68.60 63.25 43.44
N ASN A 959 -67.70 63.68 42.55
CA ASN A 959 -68.00 64.64 41.50
C ASN A 959 -68.20 63.93 40.16
N LYS A 960 -69.42 64.05 39.62
CA LYS A 960 -69.76 63.65 38.24
C LYS A 960 -68.83 64.37 37.24
N PRO A 961 -68.16 63.67 36.30
CA PRO A 961 -67.53 64.30 35.15
C PRO A 961 -68.63 64.67 34.15
N GLY A 962 -68.95 65.95 34.04
CA GLY A 962 -69.99 66.45 33.13
C GLY A 962 -70.12 67.97 33.14
N GLY A 963 -69.07 68.67 32.70
CA GLY A 963 -69.08 70.12 32.48
C GLY A 963 -69.40 70.49 31.03
N LYS A 964 -70.69 70.80 30.79
CA LYS A 964 -71.31 71.62 29.73
C LYS A 964 -70.53 71.99 28.45
N LYS A 965 -71.10 71.58 27.30
CA LYS A 965 -71.34 72.46 26.12
C LYS A 965 -72.82 72.30 25.68
N PRO A 966 -73.52 73.39 25.27
CA PRO A 966 -74.96 73.34 24.96
C PRO A 966 -75.24 73.11 23.47
N GLY A 967 -76.12 72.15 23.17
CA GLY A 967 -76.82 72.04 21.88
C GLY A 967 -76.64 70.70 21.16
N GLU A 968 -77.43 69.68 21.54
CA GLU A 968 -78.35 68.92 20.65
C GLU A 968 -78.99 67.74 21.41
N LYS A 969 -80.10 67.26 20.84
CA LYS A 969 -81.29 66.60 21.43
C LYS A 969 -81.11 65.39 22.37
N GLU A 970 -82.09 65.29 23.27
CA GLU A 970 -82.40 64.17 24.17
C GLU A 970 -82.77 62.88 23.43
N GLY A 971 -82.24 61.75 23.92
CA GLY A 971 -82.71 60.41 23.59
C GLY A 971 -81.69 59.32 23.89
N GLU A 972 -81.51 58.98 25.17
CA GLU A 972 -81.17 57.66 25.75
C GLU A 972 -80.43 57.82 27.09
N GLY A 973 -80.97 57.18 28.12
CA GLY A 973 -80.49 57.27 29.49
C GLY A 973 -79.13 56.61 29.68
N MET A 974 -78.05 57.40 29.76
CA MET A 974 -76.77 56.93 30.30
C MET A 974 -76.81 56.88 31.84
N GLY A 975 -77.34 55.79 32.38
CA GLY A 975 -77.10 55.38 33.76
C GLY A 975 -75.87 54.46 33.83
N VAL A 976 -74.96 54.70 34.78
CA VAL A 976 -73.97 53.75 35.39
C VAL A 976 -72.99 52.96 34.45
N GLY A 977 -73.20 52.92 33.13
CA GLY A 977 -72.46 52.11 32.17
C GLY A 977 -71.09 52.68 31.77
N GLY A 978 -70.89 54.00 31.82
CA GLY A 978 -69.61 54.63 31.47
C GLY A 978 -68.45 54.27 32.41
N MET A 979 -68.75 54.04 33.70
CA MET A 979 -67.75 53.63 34.69
C MET A 979 -67.38 52.14 34.55
N SER A 980 -68.36 51.29 34.22
CA SER A 980 -68.12 49.87 34.00
C SER A 980 -67.33 49.61 32.70
N LYS A 981 -67.57 50.39 31.64
CA LYS A 981 -66.78 50.37 30.40
C LYS A 981 -65.33 50.79 30.63
N SER A 982 -65.11 51.85 31.41
CA SER A 982 -63.76 52.33 31.75
C SER A 982 -62.99 51.34 32.65
N LEU A 983 -63.67 50.70 33.61
CA LEU A 983 -63.07 49.64 34.44
C LEU A 983 -62.78 48.36 33.65
N ALA A 984 -63.66 47.96 32.73
CA ALA A 984 -63.42 46.82 31.84
C ALA A 984 -62.22 47.08 30.91
N GLN A 985 -62.09 48.30 30.38
CA GLN A 985 -60.91 48.72 29.60
C GLN A 985 -59.63 48.69 30.43
N MET A 986 -59.66 49.11 31.70
CA MET A 986 -58.50 49.02 32.60
C MET A 986 -58.15 47.58 32.97
N ALA A 987 -59.13 46.72 33.18
CA ALA A 987 -58.91 45.29 33.43
C ALA A 987 -58.30 44.60 32.20
N ALA A 988 -58.80 44.91 31.00
CA ALA A 988 -58.24 44.42 29.74
C ALA A 988 -56.81 44.93 29.52
N GLN A 989 -56.52 46.21 29.84
CA GLN A 989 -55.17 46.75 29.79
C GLN A 989 -54.23 46.06 30.79
N GLN A 990 -54.69 45.82 32.02
CA GLN A 990 -53.90 45.12 33.03
C GLN A 990 -53.63 43.65 32.63
N ALA A 991 -54.63 42.95 32.07
CA ALA A 991 -54.49 41.59 31.56
C ALA A 991 -53.51 41.52 30.38
N LYS A 992 -53.57 42.48 29.47
CA LYS A 992 -52.61 42.63 28.37
C LYS A 992 -51.19 42.85 28.86
N ILE A 993 -51.01 43.69 29.88
CA ILE A 993 -49.68 43.93 30.46
C ILE A 993 -49.14 42.67 31.16
N ARG A 994 -50.01 41.90 31.82
CA ARG A 994 -49.67 40.60 32.41
C ARG A 994 -49.28 39.56 31.36
N GLU A 995 -49.95 39.55 30.22
CA GLU A 995 -49.65 38.64 29.12
C GLU A 995 -48.34 39.00 28.40
N GLU A 996 -48.12 40.28 28.09
CA GLU A 996 -46.83 40.75 27.55
C GLU A 996 -45.68 40.43 28.53
N LEU A 997 -45.93 40.50 29.84
CA LEU A 997 -44.97 40.07 30.86
C LEU A 997 -44.74 38.56 30.89
N ASN A 998 -45.77 37.74 30.67
CA ASN A 998 -45.63 36.28 30.59
C ASN A 998 -44.89 35.86 29.31
N LYS A 999 -45.13 36.52 28.18
CA LYS A 999 -44.35 36.32 26.93
C LYS A 999 -42.87 36.66 27.12
N LEU A 1000 -42.56 37.69 27.92
CA LEU A 1000 -41.19 38.03 28.31
C LEU A 1000 -40.58 37.02 29.32
N LYS A 1001 -41.41 36.26 30.04
CA LYS A 1001 -41.00 35.25 31.02
C LYS A 1001 -40.65 33.91 30.36
N ASP A 1002 -41.39 33.50 29.34
CA ASP A 1002 -41.20 32.21 28.66
C ASP A 1002 -39.94 32.17 27.78
N GLY A 1003 -39.34 33.34 27.49
CA GLY A 1003 -38.07 33.44 26.75
C GLY A 1003 -36.79 33.39 27.60
N LYS A 1004 -36.82 33.64 28.92
CA LYS A 1004 -35.61 33.73 29.76
C LYS A 1004 -35.86 33.38 31.23
N ASN A 1005 -35.07 32.44 31.79
CA ASN A 1005 -35.05 32.15 33.24
C ASN A 1005 -34.61 33.39 34.05
N GLY A 1006 -35.58 34.05 34.69
CA GLY A 1006 -35.38 35.25 35.52
C GLY A 1006 -35.93 35.07 36.94
N GLN A 1007 -35.05 34.91 37.92
CA GLN A 1007 -35.38 34.76 39.35
C GLN A 1007 -36.09 35.98 39.99
N GLY A 1008 -36.30 37.09 39.27
CA GLY A 1008 -36.98 38.30 39.76
C GLY A 1008 -38.47 38.46 39.37
N ILE A 1009 -39.00 37.59 38.50
CA ILE A 1009 -40.35 37.75 37.91
C ILE A 1009 -41.41 36.87 38.63
N ASN A 1010 -40.97 35.99 39.54
CA ASN A 1010 -41.87 35.11 40.28
C ASN A 1010 -42.77 35.89 41.25
N GLY A 1011 -44.08 35.84 40.99
CA GLY A 1011 -45.11 36.51 41.78
C GLY A 1011 -45.68 37.78 41.16
N LEU A 1012 -45.06 38.35 40.12
CA LEU A 1012 -45.54 39.58 39.48
C LEU A 1012 -46.89 39.37 38.76
N SER A 1013 -47.03 38.25 38.04
CA SER A 1013 -48.29 37.88 37.37
C SER A 1013 -49.44 37.70 38.37
N LYS A 1014 -49.14 37.18 39.58
CA LYS A 1014 -50.12 37.01 40.66
C LYS A 1014 -50.56 38.35 41.26
N LEU A 1015 -49.64 39.31 41.41
CA LEU A 1015 -49.98 40.67 41.83
C LEU A 1015 -50.82 41.40 40.77
N MET A 1016 -50.52 41.17 39.48
CA MET A 1016 -51.28 41.73 38.37
C MET A 1016 -52.70 41.14 38.29
N GLU A 1017 -52.85 39.83 38.46
CA GLU A 1017 -54.14 39.13 38.51
C GLU A 1017 -55.01 39.60 39.70
N GLN A 1018 -54.40 39.86 40.86
CA GLN A 1018 -55.11 40.45 42.00
C GLN A 1018 -55.57 41.89 41.70
N ASN A 1019 -54.77 42.68 40.97
CA ASN A 1019 -55.20 44.01 40.51
C ASN A 1019 -56.32 43.93 39.47
N GLU A 1020 -56.29 42.97 38.54
CA GLU A 1020 -57.41 42.72 37.60
C GLU A 1020 -58.69 42.38 38.35
N THR A 1021 -58.60 41.48 39.33
CA THR A 1021 -59.73 41.07 40.17
C THR A 1021 -60.30 42.26 40.94
N ASP A 1022 -59.45 43.13 41.49
CA ASP A 1022 -59.84 44.35 42.18
C ASP A 1022 -60.52 45.35 41.22
N ILE A 1023 -60.01 45.51 39.99
CA ILE A 1023 -60.57 46.40 38.96
C ILE A 1023 -61.95 45.90 38.47
N VAL A 1024 -62.07 44.60 38.14
CA VAL A 1024 -63.32 43.98 37.67
C VAL A 1024 -64.41 44.03 38.73
N ASN A 1025 -64.05 43.84 40.01
CA ASN A 1025 -64.98 43.93 41.14
C ASN A 1025 -65.25 45.37 41.61
N LYS A 1026 -64.79 46.40 40.87
CA LYS A 1026 -64.97 47.83 41.18
C LYS A 1026 -64.34 48.28 42.50
N ARG A 1027 -63.23 47.66 42.91
CA ARG A 1027 -62.52 47.91 44.18
C ARG A 1027 -61.13 48.49 43.95
N ILE A 1028 -61.03 49.77 43.55
CA ILE A 1028 -59.74 50.47 43.50
C ILE A 1028 -59.42 51.04 44.88
N THR A 1029 -58.76 50.25 45.73
CA THR A 1029 -58.40 50.63 47.10
C THR A 1029 -56.96 51.17 47.18
N GLN A 1030 -56.58 51.73 48.34
CA GLN A 1030 -55.17 52.09 48.57
C GLN A 1030 -54.24 50.87 48.51
N GLN A 1031 -54.72 49.67 48.86
CA GLN A 1031 -53.96 48.43 48.69
C GLN A 1031 -53.73 48.11 47.21
N THR A 1032 -54.72 48.31 46.34
CA THR A 1032 -54.61 48.11 44.89
C THR A 1032 -53.57 49.06 44.27
N LEU A 1033 -53.53 50.33 44.71
CA LEU A 1033 -52.51 51.30 44.28
C LEU A 1033 -51.10 50.96 44.79
N ASN A 1034 -50.97 50.56 46.06
CA ASN A 1034 -49.68 50.14 46.61
C ASN A 1034 -49.16 48.87 45.91
N ARG A 1035 -50.06 47.94 45.55
CA ARG A 1035 -49.73 46.74 44.76
C ARG A 1035 -49.28 47.12 43.36
N GLN A 1036 -49.91 48.12 42.74
CA GLN A 1036 -49.48 48.67 41.45
C GLN A 1036 -48.08 49.32 41.53
N GLN A 1037 -47.80 50.04 42.62
CA GLN A 1037 -46.47 50.60 42.87
C GLN A 1037 -45.42 49.50 43.07
N GLU A 1038 -45.75 48.43 43.79
CA GLU A 1038 -44.86 47.26 43.97
C GLU A 1038 -44.56 46.57 42.63
N ILE A 1039 -45.57 46.43 41.77
CA ILE A 1039 -45.39 45.91 40.41
C ILE A 1039 -44.39 46.79 39.63
N LEU A 1040 -44.52 48.11 39.73
CA LEU A 1040 -43.63 49.07 39.08
C LEU A 1040 -42.19 49.03 39.62
N THR A 1041 -42.01 48.85 40.93
CA THR A 1041 -40.68 48.71 41.55
C THR A 1041 -39.98 47.43 41.10
N ARG A 1042 -40.70 46.29 41.02
CA ARG A 1042 -40.11 45.03 40.53
C ARG A 1042 -39.84 45.04 39.02
N LEU A 1043 -40.64 45.76 38.24
CA LEU A 1043 -40.37 46.01 36.82
C LEU A 1043 -39.09 46.86 36.64
N LEU A 1044 -38.86 47.84 37.51
CA LEU A 1044 -37.63 48.66 37.54
C LEU A 1044 -36.37 47.82 37.83
N GLU A 1045 -36.46 46.87 38.76
CA GLU A 1045 -35.37 45.93 39.07
C GLU A 1045 -35.10 44.98 37.89
N SER A 1046 -36.18 44.50 37.24
CA SER A 1046 -36.10 43.62 36.07
C SER A 1046 -35.53 44.33 34.84
N GLU A 1047 -35.88 45.59 34.59
CA GLU A 1047 -35.31 46.45 33.55
C GLU A 1047 -33.81 46.71 33.77
N LYS A 1048 -33.36 46.77 35.03
CA LYS A 1048 -31.95 46.91 35.37
C LYS A 1048 -31.17 45.62 35.10
N ALA A 1049 -31.75 44.47 35.44
CA ALA A 1049 -31.18 43.15 35.18
C ALA A 1049 -31.14 42.79 33.68
N GLU A 1050 -32.14 43.23 32.90
CA GLU A 1050 -32.15 43.13 31.43
C GLU A 1050 -31.00 43.93 30.81
N ARG A 1051 -30.81 45.18 31.25
CA ARG A 1051 -29.70 46.04 30.78
C ARG A 1051 -28.31 45.51 31.14
N GLU A 1052 -28.15 44.82 32.28
CA GLU A 1052 -26.88 44.18 32.63
C GLU A 1052 -26.60 42.92 31.79
N ARG A 1053 -27.63 42.19 31.33
CA ARG A 1053 -27.51 41.02 30.44
C ARG A 1053 -27.31 41.37 28.97
N GLU A 1054 -27.83 42.49 28.47
CA GLU A 1054 -27.59 42.97 27.09
C GLU A 1054 -26.11 43.20 26.77
N TRP A 1055 -25.25 43.34 27.79
CA TRP A 1055 -23.79 43.44 27.63
C TRP A 1055 -23.10 42.08 27.48
N ASP A 1056 -23.71 40.97 27.94
CA ASP A 1056 -23.20 39.60 27.81
C ASP A 1056 -23.74 38.88 26.54
N ASP A 1057 -24.94 39.21 26.07
CA ASP A 1057 -25.65 38.48 24.99
C ASP A 1057 -25.29 38.90 23.53
N LYS A 1058 -24.22 39.67 23.28
CA LYS A 1058 -23.74 39.91 21.89
C LYS A 1058 -23.16 38.67 21.17
N ARG A 1059 -23.29 37.50 21.78
CA ARG A 1059 -23.15 36.19 21.14
C ARG A 1059 -24.39 35.36 21.43
N GLU A 1060 -25.43 35.50 20.63
CA GLU A 1060 -26.43 34.45 20.49
C GLU A 1060 -25.78 33.27 19.73
N SER A 1061 -25.65 32.15 20.44
CA SER A 1061 -25.36 30.86 19.84
C SER A 1061 -26.59 30.42 19.06
N LYS A 1062 -26.47 30.24 17.74
CA LYS A 1062 -27.34 29.28 17.05
C LYS A 1062 -27.28 27.99 17.87
N GLU A 1063 -28.40 27.34 18.17
CA GLU A 1063 -28.37 26.00 18.74
C GLU A 1063 -27.36 25.19 17.92
N GLY A 1064 -26.33 24.69 18.59
CA GLY A 1064 -25.38 23.84 17.93
C GLY A 1064 -26.18 22.64 17.43
N LYS A 1065 -26.44 22.57 16.12
CA LYS A 1065 -26.73 21.29 15.45
C LYS A 1065 -25.69 20.35 16.05
N THR A 1066 -26.18 19.38 16.81
CA THR A 1066 -25.40 18.44 17.61
C THR A 1066 -24.12 18.15 16.85
N LYS A 1067 -22.94 18.48 17.41
CA LYS A 1067 -21.67 18.04 16.82
C LYS A 1067 -21.82 16.54 16.65
N VAL A 1068 -22.07 16.12 15.41
CA VAL A 1068 -22.36 14.73 15.11
C VAL A 1068 -21.12 13.98 15.58
N ILE A 1069 -21.35 13.00 16.46
CA ILE A 1069 -20.28 12.17 16.98
C ILE A 1069 -19.69 11.48 15.75
N ASN A 1070 -18.47 11.91 15.39
CA ASN A 1070 -17.65 11.33 14.34
C ASN A 1070 -17.32 9.90 14.74
N ASN A 1071 -18.22 8.97 14.46
CA ASN A 1071 -17.86 7.58 14.35
C ASN A 1071 -18.19 7.10 12.94
N PRO A 1072 -17.33 7.40 11.94
CA PRO A 1072 -17.49 6.88 10.59
C PRO A 1072 -17.63 5.35 10.58
N GLU A 1073 -17.11 4.65 11.59
CA GLU A 1073 -17.30 3.22 11.79
C GLU A 1073 -18.80 2.88 11.78
N LEU A 1074 -19.65 3.56 12.57
CA LEU A 1074 -21.11 3.33 12.66
C LEU A 1074 -21.86 3.53 11.35
N PHE A 1075 -21.41 4.44 10.47
CA PHE A 1075 -22.04 4.68 9.17
C PHE A 1075 -21.78 3.53 8.17
N PHE A 1076 -20.66 2.83 8.33
CA PHE A 1076 -20.36 1.59 7.61
C PHE A 1076 -20.78 0.33 8.39
N GLU A 1077 -21.08 0.41 9.70
CA GLU A 1077 -21.50 -0.74 10.53
C GLU A 1077 -22.82 -1.38 10.07
N TYR A 1078 -23.68 -0.69 9.32
CA TYR A 1078 -24.86 -1.32 8.72
C TYR A 1078 -24.51 -2.44 7.71
N ASN A 1079 -23.24 -2.50 7.26
CA ASN A 1079 -22.67 -3.63 6.50
C ASN A 1079 -21.78 -4.57 7.35
N LYS A 1080 -21.45 -4.22 8.62
CA LYS A 1080 -20.62 -5.05 9.51
C LYS A 1080 -21.25 -6.40 9.81
N GLU A 1081 -22.58 -6.55 9.88
CA GLU A 1081 -23.17 -7.87 10.16
C GLU A 1081 -22.89 -8.88 9.02
N LYS A 1082 -22.75 -8.42 7.78
CA LYS A 1082 -22.34 -9.27 6.65
C LYS A 1082 -20.82 -9.48 6.58
N GLU A 1083 -20.02 -8.49 6.98
CA GLU A 1083 -18.55 -8.59 7.03
C GLU A 1083 -18.05 -9.33 8.28
N GLN A 1084 -18.78 -9.34 9.41
CA GLN A 1084 -18.43 -10.06 10.63
C GLN A 1084 -18.52 -11.58 10.47
N GLU A 1085 -19.40 -12.08 9.61
CA GLU A 1085 -19.39 -13.49 9.17
C GLU A 1085 -18.12 -13.84 8.38
N VAL A 1086 -17.46 -12.84 7.77
CA VAL A 1086 -16.18 -12.99 7.05
C VAL A 1086 -14.97 -12.70 7.96
N ASP A 1087 -15.06 -11.78 8.91
CA ASP A 1087 -13.98 -11.41 9.84
C ASP A 1087 -13.69 -12.50 10.88
N LEU A 1088 -14.69 -13.31 11.25
CA LEU A 1088 -14.46 -14.53 12.03
C LEU A 1088 -13.50 -15.51 11.31
N ILE A 1089 -13.40 -15.40 9.99
CA ILE A 1089 -12.51 -16.20 9.14
C ILE A 1089 -11.12 -15.52 9.00
N LYS A 1090 -11.00 -14.19 9.15
CA LYS A 1090 -9.75 -13.42 8.97
C LYS A 1090 -8.80 -13.37 10.18
N THR A 1091 -9.22 -13.80 11.37
CA THR A 1091 -8.35 -13.79 12.56
C THR A 1091 -7.23 -14.83 12.48
N THR A 1092 -6.04 -14.40 12.05
CA THR A 1092 -4.85 -15.26 12.07
C THR A 1092 -4.34 -15.40 13.51
N PRO A 1093 -4.14 -16.62 14.04
CA PRO A 1093 -3.53 -16.81 15.34
C PRO A 1093 -2.12 -16.18 15.38
N PRO A 1094 -1.75 -15.46 16.47
CA PRO A 1094 -0.47 -14.74 16.56
C PRO A 1094 0.78 -15.63 16.42
N ASN A 1095 0.63 -16.95 16.48
CA ASN A 1095 1.72 -17.93 16.51
C ASN A 1095 2.13 -18.51 15.13
N LEU A 1096 1.60 -18.00 14.01
CA LEU A 1096 1.94 -18.52 12.68
C LEU A 1096 3.27 -17.94 12.13
N ASN A 1097 4.11 -18.80 11.56
CA ASN A 1097 5.33 -18.40 10.82
C ASN A 1097 4.95 -17.55 9.58
N ASN A 1098 5.77 -16.56 9.22
CA ASN A 1098 5.59 -15.65 8.07
C ASN A 1098 5.23 -16.34 6.75
N PHE A 1099 5.71 -17.56 6.51
CA PHE A 1099 5.31 -18.34 5.34
C PHE A 1099 3.81 -18.65 5.31
N TYR A 1100 3.25 -19.10 6.44
CA TYR A 1100 1.82 -19.40 6.56
C TYR A 1100 0.99 -18.13 6.60
N LYS A 1101 1.51 -17.04 7.18
CA LYS A 1101 0.87 -15.71 7.08
C LYS A 1101 0.71 -15.29 5.61
N LYS A 1102 1.77 -15.36 4.79
CA LYS A 1102 1.71 -15.05 3.34
C LYS A 1102 0.73 -15.95 2.59
N LYS A 1103 0.70 -17.26 2.89
CA LYS A 1103 -0.25 -18.22 2.28
C LYS A 1103 -1.71 -17.90 2.62
N VAL A 1104 -1.97 -17.53 3.86
CA VAL A 1104 -3.31 -17.15 4.34
C VAL A 1104 -3.74 -15.82 3.71
N THR A 1105 -2.85 -14.82 3.66
CA THR A 1105 -3.10 -13.56 2.94
C THR A 1105 -3.40 -13.79 1.45
N GLN A 1106 -2.62 -14.63 0.76
CA GLN A 1106 -2.89 -14.99 -0.64
C GLN A 1106 -4.22 -15.75 -0.83
N TYR A 1107 -4.59 -16.61 0.11
CA TYR A 1107 -5.86 -17.33 0.07
C TYR A 1107 -7.06 -16.36 0.17
N PHE A 1108 -6.99 -15.37 1.07
CA PHE A 1108 -8.04 -14.36 1.18
C PHE A 1108 -8.07 -13.38 0.00
N GLN A 1109 -6.92 -13.00 -0.56
CA GLN A 1109 -6.85 -12.18 -1.78
C GLN A 1109 -7.53 -12.86 -2.98
N ASN A 1110 -7.45 -14.19 -3.09
CA ASN A 1110 -8.10 -14.95 -4.17
C ASN A 1110 -9.60 -15.20 -3.95
N ILE A 1111 -10.12 -15.00 -2.73
CA ILE A 1111 -11.55 -15.15 -2.42
C ILE A 1111 -12.31 -13.82 -2.64
N ASN A 1112 -11.61 -12.69 -2.50
CA ASN A 1112 -12.18 -11.34 -2.67
C ASN A 1112 -12.05 -10.77 -4.10
N GLN A 1113 -11.40 -11.50 -5.02
CA GLN A 1113 -11.46 -11.26 -6.48
C GLN A 1113 -12.64 -12.04 -7.07
#